data_AF-A0A5N7BX91-F1
#
_entry.id   AF-A0A5N7BX91-F1
#
_cell.length_a   1.000
_cell.length_b   1.000
_cell.length_c   1.000
_cell.angle_alpha   90.00
_cell.angle_beta   90.00
_cell.angle_gamma   90.00
#
_symmetry.space_group_name_H-M   'P 1'
#
loop_
_entity.id
_entity.type
_entity.pdbx_description
1 polymer ?
#
loop_
_entity_poly.entity_id
_entity_poly.type
_entity_poly.pdbx_seq_one_letter_code
_entity_poly.pdbx_strand_id
1 'polypeptide(L)'
;MSIIITGANGYVGQELAAALLSSSPDITVTLTDIVTPPVPTAATQHTSRVKCIQADLASPKVVDETFTESHRFDTVYLLHGIMSSGSEANFELGMRVNLDATRYILDRLRAVMPGVKVVFTSSLAVYGLAPAGFVIDETNFPPVPSSSYGSQKLIIETLLNDYSRRGFLDGRAVRLPTVTVRAGLPTQAASSFASDIIREPFNGKKAILPVAKETEMWICSPYTVVKNLLHAKDIPKEAFGESRSVNLPGLKVSIQEMLDALEEIGGKERRALVEEKYDADIDKIVQTWTPNFNPARAIKLGFLEDISMVENIRQYASPFNFNQALRSRAALKSIQPVKRGFASPVTLPSTTQSTTLSNGFTIATEYSPWAQTSTVGVWIDAGSRAETDKTNGTAHFLEHLAFKGTNKRTQHQLELEIENMGAHLNAYTSRENTVYYAKSFNNDVPKAVDILADILQNSKLEPGAIERERDVILREQEEVDKQLEEVVFDHLHATAYQNQPLGRTILGPKENIQTISRDNLVDYIKTNYTADRMVLVGAGGIPHEQLVRLAEEHFGGLPSKPPTSAALAITAEQKRTPEFIGSEVRLRDDTIPTAHIALAVEGVSWKDDDYFTGLVTQAIVGNWDRAMGNSPYLGSKLSSHVEKHGLANSFMSFSTSYSDTGLWGIYMVSENLTQLDDLTHFAMREWSRLCFNVTPAEVERAKSQLKASILLSLDGTTAVAEDIGRQIITTGRRLTPEDIERTIGQITEKDVMDFAMRRIWDQDVAVSAVGSVEGLLDYNRIRADTSRNTL
;
A
#
# COMPACT_ATOMS: atom_id res chain seq x y z
N MET A 1 35.88 -23.64 -17.27
CA MET A 1 35.54 -22.21 -17.08
C MET A 1 34.23 -22.14 -16.31
N SER A 2 34.23 -21.51 -15.14
CA SER A 2 33.07 -21.33 -14.26
C SER A 2 32.39 -19.99 -14.53
N ILE A 3 31.10 -20.01 -14.86
CA ILE A 3 30.34 -18.81 -15.21
C ILE A 3 29.11 -18.69 -14.32
N ILE A 4 28.76 -17.49 -13.88
CA ILE A 4 27.49 -17.21 -13.20
C ILE A 4 26.65 -16.22 -14.00
N ILE A 5 25.35 -16.47 -14.09
CA ILE A 5 24.36 -15.62 -14.75
C ILE A 5 23.32 -15.22 -13.70
N THR A 6 23.22 -13.92 -13.43
CA THR A 6 22.16 -13.35 -12.58
C THR A 6 20.93 -13.00 -13.42
N GLY A 7 19.73 -13.05 -12.86
CA GLY A 7 18.50 -12.85 -13.65
C GLY A 7 18.26 -14.02 -14.62
N ALA A 8 18.76 -15.20 -14.26
CA ALA A 8 18.80 -16.36 -15.15
C ALA A 8 17.43 -16.97 -15.47
N ASN A 9 16.37 -16.59 -14.75
CA ASN A 9 15.01 -17.01 -15.08
C ASN A 9 14.45 -16.23 -16.28
N GLY A 10 15.05 -15.09 -16.62
CA GLY A 10 14.70 -14.32 -17.82
C GLY A 10 15.05 -15.05 -19.12
N TYR A 11 14.31 -14.73 -20.19
CA TYR A 11 14.46 -15.37 -21.50
C TYR A 11 15.91 -15.33 -22.02
N VAL A 12 16.54 -14.15 -22.02
CA VAL A 12 17.93 -14.00 -22.49
C VAL A 12 18.90 -14.79 -21.61
N GLY A 13 18.64 -14.88 -20.30
CA GLY A 13 19.46 -15.67 -19.36
C GLY A 13 19.42 -17.17 -19.66
N GLN A 14 18.23 -17.71 -19.95
CA GLN A 14 18.05 -19.12 -20.32
C GLN A 14 18.72 -19.46 -21.66
N GLU A 15 18.55 -18.61 -22.67
CA GLU A 15 19.17 -18.83 -23.99
C GLU A 15 20.69 -18.68 -23.93
N LEU A 16 21.21 -17.70 -23.19
CA LEU A 16 22.65 -17.54 -22.98
C LEU A 16 23.24 -18.74 -22.24
N ALA A 17 22.58 -19.25 -21.22
CA ALA A 17 23.01 -20.44 -20.49
C ALA A 17 23.08 -21.66 -21.41
N ALA A 18 22.05 -21.89 -22.24
CA ALA A 18 22.05 -22.97 -23.21
C ALA A 18 23.20 -22.84 -24.21
N ALA A 19 23.39 -21.65 -24.77
CA ALA A 19 24.42 -21.40 -25.77
C ALA A 19 25.84 -21.53 -25.19
N LEU A 20 26.08 -21.09 -23.94
CA LEU A 20 27.34 -21.29 -23.23
C LEU A 20 27.65 -22.77 -23.04
N LEU A 21 26.68 -23.56 -22.57
CA LEU A 21 26.86 -25.00 -22.34
C LEU A 21 27.11 -25.76 -23.64
N SER A 22 26.53 -25.35 -24.75
CA SER A 22 26.77 -25.93 -26.08
C SER A 22 28.09 -25.49 -26.71
N SER A 23 28.61 -24.32 -26.35
CA SER A 23 29.84 -23.78 -26.97
C SER A 23 31.12 -24.52 -26.56
N SER A 24 31.17 -25.09 -25.35
CA SER A 24 32.34 -25.83 -24.86
C SER A 24 31.96 -26.84 -23.77
N PRO A 25 32.55 -28.05 -23.76
CA PRO A 25 32.32 -29.04 -22.72
C PRO A 25 32.90 -28.63 -21.35
N ASP A 26 33.88 -27.72 -21.33
CA ASP A 26 34.59 -27.31 -20.11
C ASP A 26 33.91 -26.16 -19.36
N ILE A 27 32.79 -25.65 -19.89
CA ILE A 27 32.01 -24.59 -19.26
C ILE A 27 31.03 -25.19 -18.25
N THR A 28 31.06 -24.68 -17.02
CA THR A 28 30.03 -24.89 -16.00
C THR A 28 29.29 -23.58 -15.77
N VAL A 29 27.97 -23.66 -15.58
CA VAL A 29 27.11 -22.48 -15.46
C VAL A 29 26.33 -22.53 -14.15
N THR A 30 26.46 -21.47 -13.36
CA THR A 30 25.62 -21.19 -12.20
C THR A 30 24.52 -20.20 -12.61
N LEU A 31 23.27 -20.61 -12.46
CA LEU A 31 22.09 -19.80 -12.75
C LEU A 31 21.52 -19.29 -11.43
N THR A 32 21.35 -17.99 -11.30
CA THR A 32 20.80 -17.39 -10.09
C THR A 32 19.71 -16.36 -10.38
N ASP A 33 18.64 -16.41 -9.59
CA ASP A 33 17.51 -15.50 -9.63
C ASP A 33 16.73 -15.54 -8.30
N ILE A 34 15.79 -14.62 -8.09
CA ILE A 34 14.98 -14.54 -6.86
C ILE A 34 14.06 -15.77 -6.67
N VAL A 35 13.77 -16.47 -7.77
CA VAL A 35 13.13 -17.79 -7.82
C VAL A 35 14.13 -18.76 -8.44
N THR A 36 14.20 -20.00 -7.94
CA THR A 36 15.10 -21.03 -8.51
C THR A 36 14.93 -21.14 -10.02
N PRO A 37 15.95 -20.78 -10.83
CA PRO A 37 15.82 -20.81 -12.28
C PRO A 37 15.78 -22.26 -12.77
N PRO A 38 14.98 -22.56 -13.80
CA PRO A 38 14.99 -23.90 -14.40
C PRO A 38 16.30 -24.12 -15.17
N VAL A 39 16.66 -25.40 -15.35
CA VAL A 39 17.68 -25.79 -16.32
C VAL A 39 17.15 -25.51 -17.73
N PRO A 40 17.92 -24.85 -18.61
CA PRO A 40 17.46 -24.55 -19.96
C PRO A 40 17.04 -25.82 -20.69
N THR A 41 15.85 -25.81 -21.29
CA THR A 41 15.28 -27.00 -21.93
C THR A 41 16.18 -27.51 -23.07
N ALA A 42 16.77 -26.59 -23.84
CA ALA A 42 17.73 -26.88 -24.90
C ALA A 42 19.08 -27.46 -24.40
N ALA A 43 19.35 -27.41 -23.09
CA ALA A 43 20.59 -27.88 -22.47
C ALA A 43 20.36 -28.96 -21.40
N THR A 44 19.21 -29.64 -21.41
CA THR A 44 18.89 -30.72 -20.46
C THR A 44 19.92 -31.86 -20.48
N GLN A 45 20.53 -32.14 -21.63
CA GLN A 45 21.66 -33.08 -21.77
C GLN A 45 22.95 -32.64 -21.03
N HIS A 46 23.01 -31.41 -20.52
CA HIS A 46 24.17 -30.83 -19.84
C HIS A 46 23.88 -30.51 -18.37
N THR A 47 22.81 -31.06 -17.80
CA THR A 47 22.34 -30.78 -16.43
C THR A 47 23.44 -30.95 -15.36
N SER A 48 24.36 -31.91 -15.53
CA SER A 48 25.47 -32.12 -14.59
C SER A 48 26.46 -30.96 -14.49
N ARG A 49 26.43 -30.02 -15.44
CA ARG A 49 27.27 -28.81 -15.50
C ARG A 49 26.52 -27.53 -15.10
N VAL A 50 25.26 -27.66 -14.69
CA VAL A 50 24.39 -26.54 -14.32
C VAL A 50 24.09 -26.58 -12.84
N LYS A 51 24.30 -25.45 -12.16
CA LYS A 51 23.90 -25.24 -10.77
C LYS A 51 22.83 -24.15 -10.72
N CYS A 52 21.63 -24.47 -10.26
CA CYS A 52 20.57 -23.47 -10.07
C CYS A 52 20.51 -23.05 -8.60
N ILE A 53 20.55 -21.75 -8.36
CA ILE A 53 20.55 -21.15 -7.03
C ILE A 53 19.39 -20.15 -6.96
N GLN A 54 18.59 -20.24 -5.91
CA GLN A 54 17.67 -19.17 -5.56
C GLN A 54 18.42 -18.16 -4.69
N ALA A 55 18.50 -16.90 -5.13
CA ALA A 55 19.19 -15.86 -4.39
C ALA A 55 18.53 -14.50 -4.63
N ASP A 56 18.12 -13.82 -3.55
CA ASP A 56 17.78 -12.40 -3.61
C ASP A 56 19.06 -11.56 -3.52
N LEU A 57 19.61 -11.21 -4.68
CA LEU A 57 20.85 -10.42 -4.78
C LEU A 57 20.67 -8.96 -4.34
N ALA A 58 19.46 -8.52 -3.99
CA ALA A 58 19.26 -7.23 -3.32
C ALA A 58 19.62 -7.27 -1.83
N SER A 59 19.91 -8.45 -1.27
CA SER A 59 20.42 -8.61 0.09
C SER A 59 21.95 -8.69 0.09
N PRO A 60 22.68 -7.76 0.76
CA PRO A 60 24.13 -7.80 0.85
C PRO A 60 24.67 -9.12 1.40
N LYS A 61 23.98 -9.71 2.39
CA LYS A 61 24.33 -11.00 2.98
C LYS A 61 24.32 -12.13 1.92
N VAL A 62 23.28 -12.15 1.08
CA VAL A 62 23.16 -13.17 0.03
C VAL A 62 24.23 -12.96 -1.06
N VAL A 63 24.58 -11.71 -1.37
CA VAL A 63 25.70 -11.39 -2.26
C VAL A 63 27.02 -11.91 -1.68
N ASP A 64 27.28 -11.70 -0.39
CA ASP A 64 28.47 -12.20 0.29
C ASP A 64 28.57 -13.73 0.30
N GLU A 65 27.43 -14.42 0.47
CA GLU A 65 27.32 -15.89 0.43
C GLU A 65 27.45 -16.46 -1.00
N THR A 66 26.96 -15.72 -2.00
CA THR A 66 27.02 -16.14 -3.41
C THR A 66 28.43 -15.97 -3.99
N PHE A 67 29.12 -14.90 -3.62
CA PHE A 67 30.44 -14.55 -4.13
C PHE A 67 31.48 -14.65 -3.00
N THR A 68 32.14 -15.81 -2.92
CA THR A 68 33.15 -16.10 -1.90
C THR A 68 34.53 -16.29 -2.53
N GLU A 69 35.60 -16.14 -1.73
CA GLU A 69 36.97 -16.45 -2.18
C GLU A 69 37.15 -17.94 -2.55
N SER A 70 36.39 -18.82 -1.88
CA SER A 70 36.43 -20.27 -2.09
C SER A 70 35.71 -20.74 -3.36
N HIS A 71 34.80 -19.93 -3.90
CA HIS A 71 34.03 -20.25 -5.11
C HIS A 71 34.23 -19.18 -6.18
N ARG A 72 35.30 -19.36 -6.98
CA ARG A 72 35.69 -18.38 -8.00
C ARG A 72 34.94 -18.60 -9.32
N PHE A 73 34.53 -17.49 -9.93
CA PHE A 73 34.01 -17.44 -11.29
C PHE A 73 35.03 -16.84 -12.24
N ASP A 74 35.11 -17.35 -13.46
CA ASP A 74 35.90 -16.77 -14.53
C ASP A 74 35.14 -15.64 -15.23
N THR A 75 33.81 -15.71 -15.26
CA THR A 75 32.94 -14.68 -15.86
C THR A 75 31.62 -14.54 -15.11
N VAL A 76 31.21 -13.31 -14.86
CA VAL A 76 29.96 -12.93 -14.21
C VAL A 76 29.09 -12.15 -15.21
N TYR A 77 27.92 -12.69 -15.54
CA TYR A 77 26.91 -12.02 -16.36
C TYR A 77 25.85 -11.38 -15.46
N LEU A 78 25.70 -10.06 -15.60
CA LEU A 78 24.74 -9.27 -14.85
C LEU A 78 23.53 -8.92 -15.73
N LEU A 79 22.49 -9.78 -15.66
CA LEU A 79 21.23 -9.64 -16.41
C LEU A 79 20.01 -9.38 -15.49
N HIS A 80 20.16 -9.47 -14.18
CA HIS A 80 19.07 -9.11 -13.26
C HIS A 80 18.70 -7.63 -13.42
N GLY A 81 17.41 -7.33 -13.26
CA GLY A 81 16.93 -5.96 -13.28
C GLY A 81 15.43 -5.82 -13.46
N ILE A 82 14.92 -4.66 -13.06
CA ILE A 82 13.59 -4.17 -13.36
C ILE A 82 13.67 -3.31 -14.61
N MET A 83 12.80 -3.55 -15.58
CA MET A 83 12.82 -2.84 -16.86
C MET A 83 12.27 -1.40 -16.72
N SER A 84 12.27 -0.64 -17.82
CA SER A 84 11.96 0.80 -17.80
C SER A 84 10.64 1.15 -17.14
N SER A 85 9.49 0.62 -17.60
CA SER A 85 8.20 0.99 -17.02
C SER A 85 8.03 0.45 -15.58
N GLY A 86 8.60 -0.71 -15.25
CA GLY A 86 8.62 -1.19 -13.86
C GLY A 86 9.45 -0.31 -12.93
N SER A 87 10.54 0.28 -13.43
CA SER A 87 11.40 1.17 -12.64
C SER A 87 10.79 2.56 -12.47
N GLU A 88 9.99 3.05 -13.43
CA GLU A 88 9.21 4.28 -13.26
C GLU A 88 8.02 4.06 -12.31
N ALA A 89 7.31 2.95 -12.46
CA ALA A 89 6.16 2.63 -11.61
C ALA A 89 6.55 2.38 -10.15
N ASN A 90 7.79 1.91 -9.92
CA ASN A 90 8.32 1.68 -8.58
C ASN A 90 9.81 2.07 -8.52
N PHE A 91 10.03 3.36 -8.31
CA PHE A 91 11.37 3.95 -8.22
C PHE A 91 12.26 3.23 -7.19
N GLU A 92 11.74 2.98 -5.98
CA GLU A 92 12.50 2.33 -4.90
C GLU A 92 12.92 0.90 -5.24
N LEU A 93 12.03 0.12 -5.88
CA LEU A 93 12.37 -1.21 -6.34
C LEU A 93 13.44 -1.15 -7.46
N GLY A 94 13.31 -0.21 -8.39
CA GLY A 94 14.31 0.04 -9.43
C GLY A 94 15.68 0.38 -8.83
N MET A 95 15.74 1.30 -7.86
CA MET A 95 16.97 1.66 -7.16
C MET A 95 17.58 0.45 -6.44
N ARG A 96 16.78 -0.28 -5.66
CA ARG A 96 17.24 -1.45 -4.91
C ARG A 96 17.79 -2.55 -5.82
N VAL A 97 17.11 -2.87 -6.92
CA VAL A 97 17.46 -4.01 -7.78
C VAL A 97 18.46 -3.65 -8.87
N ASN A 98 18.28 -2.54 -9.57
CA ASN A 98 19.16 -2.19 -10.70
C ASN A 98 20.46 -1.53 -10.26
N LEU A 99 20.40 -0.67 -9.23
CA LEU A 99 21.56 0.10 -8.77
C LEU A 99 22.22 -0.56 -7.56
N ASP A 100 21.53 -0.65 -6.43
CA ASP A 100 22.16 -1.08 -5.17
C ASP A 100 22.63 -2.54 -5.23
N ALA A 101 21.80 -3.47 -5.68
CA ALA A 101 22.19 -4.87 -5.84
C ALA A 101 23.41 -5.02 -6.77
N THR A 102 23.38 -4.36 -7.94
CA THR A 102 24.52 -4.41 -8.86
C THR A 102 25.78 -3.76 -8.28
N ARG A 103 25.65 -2.62 -7.60
CA ARG A 103 26.77 -1.96 -6.89
C ARG A 103 27.38 -2.91 -5.87
N TYR A 104 26.55 -3.53 -5.01
CA TYR A 104 27.02 -4.48 -4.00
C TYR A 104 27.73 -5.68 -4.61
N ILE A 105 27.22 -6.22 -5.72
CA ILE A 105 27.90 -7.30 -6.44
C ILE A 105 29.27 -6.82 -6.94
N LEU A 106 29.35 -5.65 -7.59
CA LEU A 106 30.63 -5.12 -8.08
C LEU A 106 31.63 -4.87 -6.94
N ASP A 107 31.16 -4.32 -5.81
CA ASP A 107 31.94 -4.10 -4.59
C ASP A 107 32.45 -5.41 -4.00
N ARG A 108 31.61 -6.43 -3.96
CA ARG A 108 31.98 -7.75 -3.47
C ARG A 108 33.01 -8.40 -4.39
N LEU A 109 32.76 -8.41 -5.70
CA LEU A 109 33.65 -9.00 -6.70
C LEU A 109 35.04 -8.36 -6.66
N ARG A 110 35.15 -7.03 -6.56
CA ARG A 110 36.47 -6.37 -6.48
C ARG A 110 37.24 -6.75 -5.21
N ALA A 111 36.54 -7.06 -4.12
CA ALA A 111 37.16 -7.42 -2.85
C ALA A 111 37.66 -8.88 -2.86
N VAL A 112 36.84 -9.83 -3.35
CA VAL A 112 37.11 -11.27 -3.19
C VAL A 112 37.59 -11.97 -4.46
N MET A 113 37.40 -11.36 -5.63
CA MET A 113 37.77 -11.89 -6.94
C MET A 113 38.33 -10.81 -7.87
N PRO A 114 39.44 -10.15 -7.49
CA PRO A 114 40.05 -9.11 -8.32
C PRO A 114 40.42 -9.66 -9.71
N GLY A 115 40.14 -8.87 -10.75
CA GLY A 115 40.39 -9.20 -12.15
C GLY A 115 39.33 -10.11 -12.79
N VAL A 116 38.25 -10.49 -12.07
CA VAL A 116 37.16 -11.28 -12.67
C VAL A 116 36.49 -10.51 -13.81
N LYS A 117 36.10 -11.26 -14.84
CA LYS A 117 35.38 -10.74 -16.00
C LYS A 117 33.93 -10.46 -15.66
N VAL A 118 33.48 -9.24 -15.90
CA VAL A 118 32.08 -8.84 -15.67
C VAL A 118 31.47 -8.38 -16.99
N VAL A 119 30.43 -9.07 -17.44
CA VAL A 119 29.61 -8.64 -18.58
C VAL A 119 28.31 -8.07 -18.02
N PHE A 120 28.19 -6.75 -18.07
CA PHE A 120 27.02 -6.01 -17.61
C PHE A 120 26.10 -5.67 -18.78
N THR A 121 24.84 -6.09 -18.69
CA THR A 121 23.82 -5.72 -19.68
C THR A 121 23.24 -4.35 -19.34
N SER A 122 23.72 -3.35 -20.07
CA SER A 122 23.18 -1.99 -20.06
C SER A 122 22.13 -1.82 -21.16
N SER A 123 21.69 -0.59 -21.41
CA SER A 123 20.65 -0.28 -22.38
C SER A 123 20.95 1.00 -23.14
N LEU A 124 20.45 1.11 -24.37
CA LEU A 124 20.46 2.38 -25.10
C LEU A 124 19.61 3.47 -24.41
N ALA A 125 18.78 3.12 -23.43
CA ALA A 125 18.05 4.07 -22.58
C ALA A 125 18.96 4.94 -21.69
N VAL A 126 20.27 4.68 -21.64
CA VAL A 126 21.25 5.61 -21.05
C VAL A 126 21.38 6.91 -21.85
N TYR A 127 20.95 6.88 -23.11
CA TYR A 127 20.76 8.07 -23.93
C TYR A 127 19.35 8.60 -23.77
N GLY A 128 19.22 9.94 -23.80
CA GLY A 128 17.94 10.62 -23.93
C GLY A 128 17.63 10.93 -25.39
N LEU A 129 16.66 11.83 -25.60
CA LEU A 129 16.26 12.27 -26.93
C LEU A 129 17.40 13.03 -27.63
N ALA A 130 17.90 12.49 -28.75
CA ALA A 130 18.86 13.16 -29.61
C ALA A 130 18.12 14.08 -30.62
N PRO A 131 18.80 15.13 -31.15
CA PRO A 131 18.26 15.93 -32.24
C PRO A 131 17.84 15.06 -33.43
N ALA A 132 16.76 15.46 -34.11
CA ALA A 132 16.24 14.72 -35.26
C ALA A 132 17.34 14.48 -36.32
N GLY A 133 17.48 13.23 -36.75
CA GLY A 133 18.50 12.81 -37.73
C GLY A 133 19.91 12.64 -37.19
N PHE A 134 20.16 12.92 -35.90
CA PHE A 134 21.47 12.71 -35.30
C PHE A 134 21.75 11.22 -35.09
N VAL A 135 22.91 10.75 -35.56
CA VAL A 135 23.34 9.34 -35.43
C VAL A 135 24.31 9.21 -34.25
N ILE A 136 23.89 8.54 -33.19
CA ILE A 136 24.66 8.41 -31.95
C ILE A 136 25.75 7.34 -32.09
N ASP A 137 26.96 7.65 -31.63
CA ASP A 137 28.00 6.70 -31.25
C ASP A 137 28.44 6.91 -29.78
N GLU A 138 29.42 6.16 -29.30
CA GLU A 138 29.88 6.25 -27.91
C GLU A 138 30.67 7.53 -27.56
N THR A 139 30.99 8.37 -28.56
CA THR A 139 31.89 9.53 -28.42
C THR A 139 31.23 10.86 -28.80
N ASN A 140 30.24 10.84 -29.69
CA ASN A 140 29.67 12.04 -30.29
C ASN A 140 28.44 12.60 -29.56
N PHE A 141 27.85 11.84 -28.63
CA PHE A 141 26.67 12.25 -27.86
C PHE A 141 26.80 11.79 -26.41
N PRO A 142 26.74 12.70 -25.42
CA PRO A 142 26.83 12.32 -24.02
C PRO A 142 25.59 11.52 -23.59
N PRO A 143 25.73 10.47 -22.76
CA PRO A 143 24.59 9.82 -22.14
C PRO A 143 23.84 10.77 -21.20
N VAL A 144 22.59 11.10 -21.52
CA VAL A 144 21.71 11.96 -20.73
C VAL A 144 20.35 11.27 -20.59
N PRO A 145 20.22 10.28 -19.70
CA PRO A 145 19.03 9.43 -19.63
C PRO A 145 17.80 10.24 -19.22
N SER A 146 16.66 9.93 -19.84
CA SER A 146 15.35 10.53 -19.52
C SER A 146 14.44 9.60 -18.70
N SER A 147 14.99 8.50 -18.19
CA SER A 147 14.27 7.52 -17.36
C SER A 147 15.11 7.08 -16.15
N SER A 148 14.44 6.71 -15.06
CA SER A 148 15.02 6.11 -13.86
C SER A 148 15.87 4.88 -14.20
N TYR A 149 15.35 3.99 -15.07
CA TYR A 149 16.09 2.82 -15.56
C TYR A 149 17.37 3.19 -16.30
N GLY A 150 17.31 4.16 -17.22
CA GLY A 150 18.47 4.66 -17.94
C GLY A 150 19.53 5.26 -17.01
N SER A 151 19.09 6.06 -16.03
CA SER A 151 19.94 6.66 -15.01
C SER A 151 20.67 5.61 -14.18
N GLN A 152 19.95 4.60 -13.68
CA GLN A 152 20.53 3.50 -12.90
C GLN A 152 21.58 2.72 -13.70
N LYS A 153 21.30 2.42 -14.98
CA LYS A 153 22.26 1.73 -15.87
C LYS A 153 23.51 2.57 -16.10
N LEU A 154 23.38 3.88 -16.35
CA LEU A 154 24.51 4.77 -16.59
C LEU A 154 25.43 4.91 -15.36
N ILE A 155 24.86 4.94 -14.15
CA ILE A 155 25.64 4.97 -12.90
C ILE A 155 26.51 3.71 -12.80
N ILE A 156 25.93 2.53 -13.07
CA ILE A 156 26.68 1.27 -13.06
C ILE A 156 27.75 1.21 -14.16
N GLU A 157 27.46 1.70 -15.37
CA GLU A 157 28.48 1.78 -16.43
C GLU A 157 29.69 2.60 -15.98
N THR A 158 29.43 3.76 -15.38
CA THR A 158 30.46 4.67 -14.89
C THR A 158 31.31 3.99 -13.80
N LEU A 159 30.65 3.30 -12.86
CA LEU A 159 31.32 2.57 -11.79
C LEU A 159 32.16 1.40 -12.32
N LEU A 160 31.59 0.60 -13.23
CA LEU A 160 32.28 -0.54 -13.84
C LEU A 160 33.49 -0.07 -14.67
N ASN A 161 33.38 1.07 -15.35
CA ASN A 161 34.48 1.67 -16.08
C ASN A 161 35.62 2.09 -15.14
N ASP A 162 35.31 2.73 -14.02
CA ASP A 162 36.32 3.11 -13.01
C ASP A 162 37.00 1.88 -12.39
N TYR A 163 36.20 0.87 -12.00
CA TYR A 163 36.75 -0.37 -11.43
C TYR A 163 37.66 -1.08 -12.42
N SER A 164 37.31 -1.06 -13.70
CA SER A 164 38.15 -1.65 -14.75
C SER A 164 39.43 -0.85 -15.00
N ARG A 165 39.34 0.49 -15.05
CA ARG A 165 40.50 1.38 -15.18
C ARG A 165 41.50 1.21 -14.04
N ARG A 166 41.00 0.98 -12.81
CA ARG A 166 41.82 0.73 -11.61
C ARG A 166 42.35 -0.71 -11.52
N GLY A 167 41.99 -1.59 -12.46
CA GLY A 167 42.43 -2.98 -12.48
C GLY A 167 41.72 -3.88 -11.47
N PHE A 168 40.61 -3.43 -10.88
CA PHE A 168 39.85 -4.22 -9.91
C PHE A 168 39.00 -5.30 -10.58
N LEU A 169 38.43 -5.01 -11.74
CA LEU A 169 37.58 -5.92 -12.51
C LEU A 169 37.95 -5.85 -14.00
N ASP A 170 37.57 -6.85 -14.79
CA ASP A 170 37.62 -6.80 -16.25
C ASP A 170 36.20 -6.60 -16.80
N GLY A 171 35.72 -5.35 -16.77
CA GLY A 171 34.34 -4.98 -17.09
C GLY A 171 34.05 -4.80 -18.59
N ARG A 172 32.86 -5.22 -19.02
CA ARG A 172 32.27 -5.02 -20.34
C ARG A 172 30.83 -4.57 -20.16
N ALA A 173 30.51 -3.33 -20.50
CA ALA A 173 29.15 -2.81 -20.49
C ALA A 173 28.58 -2.85 -21.91
N VAL A 174 27.64 -3.75 -22.16
CA VAL A 174 27.00 -3.90 -23.47
C VAL A 174 25.63 -3.24 -23.44
N ARG A 175 25.43 -2.16 -24.20
CA ARG A 175 24.16 -1.45 -24.29
C ARG A 175 23.27 -2.14 -25.30
N LEU A 176 22.22 -2.79 -24.79
CA LEU A 176 21.32 -3.59 -25.62
C LEU A 176 20.30 -2.69 -26.36
N PRO A 177 20.05 -2.96 -27.66
CA PRO A 177 18.86 -2.51 -28.38
C PRO A 177 17.57 -3.07 -27.77
N THR A 178 16.43 -2.61 -28.30
CA THR A 178 15.15 -3.22 -27.94
C THR A 178 15.07 -4.64 -28.48
N VAL A 179 15.10 -5.63 -27.58
CA VAL A 179 15.07 -7.04 -27.99
C VAL A 179 13.67 -7.44 -28.45
N THR A 180 13.53 -7.90 -29.68
CA THR A 180 12.26 -8.29 -30.33
C THR A 180 12.56 -9.36 -31.40
N VAL A 181 11.82 -10.44 -31.59
CA VAL A 181 10.57 -10.88 -30.93
C VAL A 181 10.89 -11.82 -29.77
N ARG A 182 10.53 -11.45 -28.54
CA ARG A 182 10.80 -12.30 -27.36
C ARG A 182 9.71 -13.36 -27.16
N ALA A 183 10.10 -14.63 -27.05
CA ALA A 183 9.19 -15.71 -26.66
C ALA A 183 9.01 -15.71 -25.13
N GLY A 184 7.85 -15.27 -24.64
CA GLY A 184 7.54 -15.16 -23.21
C GLY A 184 6.34 -14.26 -22.97
N LEU A 185 5.85 -14.19 -21.72
CA LEU A 185 4.80 -13.22 -21.37
C LEU A 185 5.32 -11.78 -21.52
N PRO A 186 4.43 -10.79 -21.76
CA PRO A 186 4.81 -9.38 -21.77
C PRO A 186 5.56 -9.01 -20.48
N THR A 187 6.71 -8.36 -20.62
CA THR A 187 7.46 -7.82 -19.47
C THR A 187 7.00 -6.39 -19.18
N GLN A 188 7.21 -5.90 -17.96
CA GLN A 188 7.01 -4.49 -17.59
C GLN A 188 8.08 -3.57 -18.22
N ALA A 189 8.19 -3.59 -19.55
CA ALA A 189 9.01 -2.69 -20.34
C ALA A 189 8.08 -1.86 -21.22
N ALA A 190 8.37 -0.57 -21.38
CA ALA A 190 7.61 0.30 -22.29
C ALA A 190 7.68 -0.16 -23.76
N SER A 191 8.70 -0.95 -24.13
CA SER A 191 8.88 -1.54 -25.46
C SER A 191 8.19 -2.90 -25.65
N SER A 192 7.44 -3.39 -24.66
CA SER A 192 6.75 -4.69 -24.72
C SER A 192 5.87 -4.84 -25.96
N PHE A 193 5.15 -3.76 -26.32
CA PHE A 193 4.28 -3.74 -27.50
C PHE A 193 4.99 -4.16 -28.80
N ALA A 194 6.28 -3.83 -28.95
CA ALA A 194 7.06 -4.16 -30.16
C ALA A 194 7.19 -5.68 -30.37
N SER A 195 7.24 -6.46 -29.29
CA SER A 195 7.14 -7.92 -29.37
C SER A 195 5.69 -8.40 -29.44
N ASP A 196 4.77 -7.75 -28.72
CA ASP A 196 3.38 -8.19 -28.62
C ASP A 196 2.64 -8.13 -29.95
N ILE A 197 2.86 -7.08 -30.75
CA ILE A 197 2.25 -6.91 -32.08
C ILE A 197 2.62 -8.01 -33.07
N ILE A 198 3.64 -8.84 -32.77
CA ILE A 198 4.01 -10.01 -33.57
C ILE A 198 3.68 -11.31 -32.83
N ARG A 199 4.12 -11.41 -31.57
CA ARG A 199 3.99 -12.63 -30.77
C ARG A 199 2.54 -13.04 -30.56
N GLU A 200 1.66 -12.13 -30.16
CA GLU A 200 0.27 -12.48 -29.84
C GLU A 200 -0.49 -12.94 -31.09
N PRO A 201 -0.37 -12.28 -32.26
CA PRO A 201 -0.94 -12.78 -33.51
C PRO A 201 -0.50 -14.18 -33.93
N PHE A 202 0.78 -14.53 -33.77
CA PHE A 202 1.27 -15.89 -34.05
C PHE A 202 0.71 -16.93 -33.08
N ASN A 203 0.28 -16.51 -31.89
CA ASN A 203 -0.43 -17.33 -30.91
C ASN A 203 -1.97 -17.23 -31.02
N GLY A 204 -2.50 -16.60 -32.08
CA GLY A 204 -3.94 -16.45 -32.31
C GLY A 204 -4.64 -15.48 -31.35
N LYS A 205 -3.89 -14.58 -30.71
CA LYS A 205 -4.40 -13.57 -29.76
C LYS A 205 -4.33 -12.18 -30.35
N LYS A 206 -5.19 -11.28 -29.87
CA LYS A 206 -5.14 -9.86 -30.22
C LYS A 206 -3.96 -9.17 -29.56
N ALA A 207 -3.36 -8.22 -30.27
CA ALA A 207 -2.34 -7.31 -29.74
C ALA A 207 -2.79 -5.87 -29.89
N ILE A 208 -2.41 -5.01 -28.94
CA ILE A 208 -2.63 -3.57 -29.02
C ILE A 208 -1.36 -2.90 -29.56
N LEU A 209 -1.50 -2.05 -30.56
CA LEU A 209 -0.47 -1.12 -31.00
C LEU A 209 -0.72 0.27 -30.37
N PRO A 210 0.11 0.69 -29.39
CA PRO A 210 -0.08 1.93 -28.65
C PRO A 210 0.51 3.19 -29.31
N VAL A 211 1.34 3.05 -30.34
CA VAL A 211 2.09 4.16 -30.96
C VAL A 211 1.81 4.29 -32.45
N ALA A 212 2.20 5.42 -33.04
CA ALA A 212 2.11 5.66 -34.48
C ALA A 212 2.91 4.63 -35.30
N LYS A 213 2.48 4.35 -36.53
CA LYS A 213 3.13 3.35 -37.40
C LYS A 213 4.48 3.83 -37.94
N GLU A 214 4.64 5.14 -37.99
CA GLU A 214 5.83 5.85 -38.45
C GLU A 214 6.93 5.87 -37.38
N THR A 215 6.60 5.47 -36.13
CA THR A 215 7.57 5.42 -35.03
C THR A 215 8.70 4.46 -35.38
N GLU A 216 9.93 4.97 -35.39
CA GLU A 216 11.14 4.20 -35.67
C GLU A 216 11.78 3.71 -34.37
N MET A 217 12.37 2.52 -34.40
CA MET A 217 13.02 1.88 -33.25
C MET A 217 14.34 1.23 -33.66
N TRP A 218 15.29 1.21 -32.74
CA TRP A 218 16.50 0.39 -32.85
C TRP A 218 16.29 -0.94 -32.11
N ILE A 219 16.08 -2.01 -32.87
CA ILE A 219 15.72 -3.33 -32.34
C ILE A 219 16.84 -4.36 -32.56
N CYS A 220 16.77 -5.49 -31.87
CA CYS A 220 17.65 -6.62 -32.11
C CYS A 220 16.96 -7.96 -31.81
N SER A 221 17.20 -8.98 -32.62
CA SER A 221 16.69 -10.33 -32.38
C SER A 221 17.32 -10.94 -31.11
N PRO A 222 16.56 -11.70 -30.30
CA PRO A 222 17.12 -12.34 -29.12
C PRO A 222 18.30 -13.28 -29.44
N TYR A 223 18.30 -13.90 -30.63
CA TYR A 223 19.37 -14.78 -31.08
C TYR A 223 20.69 -14.02 -31.30
N THR A 224 20.65 -12.88 -31.99
CA THR A 224 21.83 -12.03 -32.18
C THR A 224 22.31 -11.46 -30.84
N VAL A 225 21.41 -11.06 -29.94
CA VAL A 225 21.77 -10.64 -28.58
C VAL A 225 22.56 -11.73 -27.86
N VAL A 226 22.08 -12.97 -27.86
CA VAL A 226 22.75 -14.09 -27.18
C VAL A 226 24.12 -14.37 -27.81
N LYS A 227 24.24 -14.35 -29.14
CA LYS A 227 25.54 -14.48 -29.82
C LYS A 227 26.52 -13.37 -29.43
N ASN A 228 26.05 -12.13 -29.39
CA ASN A 228 26.87 -11.00 -29.00
C ASN A 228 27.28 -11.08 -27.52
N LEU A 229 26.40 -11.54 -26.63
CA LEU A 229 26.75 -11.79 -25.22
C LEU A 229 27.79 -12.90 -25.08
N LEU A 230 27.66 -13.99 -25.85
CA LEU A 230 28.68 -15.05 -25.91
C LEU A 230 30.03 -14.52 -26.36
N HIS A 231 30.06 -13.68 -27.40
CA HIS A 231 31.28 -13.08 -27.93
C HIS A 231 31.90 -12.09 -26.94
N ALA A 232 31.08 -11.33 -26.21
CA ALA A 232 31.54 -10.29 -25.29
C ALA A 232 32.60 -10.80 -24.32
N LYS A 233 32.42 -12.00 -23.73
CA LYS A 233 33.39 -12.56 -22.78
C LYS A 233 34.75 -12.84 -23.43
N ASP A 234 34.81 -13.14 -24.72
CA ASP A 234 36.03 -13.57 -25.40
C ASP A 234 36.86 -12.40 -25.94
N ILE A 235 36.28 -11.20 -26.00
CA ILE A 235 36.99 -10.00 -26.44
C ILE A 235 38.12 -9.67 -25.43
N PRO A 236 39.37 -9.48 -25.91
CA PRO A 236 40.49 -9.04 -25.07
C PRO A 236 40.22 -7.69 -24.41
N LYS A 237 40.61 -7.53 -23.15
CA LYS A 237 40.38 -6.28 -22.40
C LYS A 237 41.04 -5.07 -23.06
N GLU A 238 42.14 -5.26 -23.77
CA GLU A 238 42.88 -4.21 -24.46
C GLU A 238 42.09 -3.63 -25.64
N ALA A 239 41.23 -4.44 -26.27
CA ALA A 239 40.45 -4.03 -27.44
C ALA A 239 39.38 -2.96 -27.10
N PHE A 240 38.88 -2.95 -25.86
CA PHE A 240 37.93 -1.93 -25.39
C PHE A 240 38.59 -0.56 -25.16
N GLY A 241 39.92 -0.49 -24.97
CA GLY A 241 40.62 0.76 -24.68
C GLY A 241 40.14 1.41 -23.36
N GLU A 242 39.92 2.73 -23.39
CA GLU A 242 39.59 3.52 -22.20
C GLU A 242 38.12 3.40 -21.73
N SER A 243 37.21 3.03 -22.64
CA SER A 243 35.79 2.87 -22.35
C SER A 243 35.37 1.40 -22.40
N ARG A 244 34.76 0.92 -21.33
CA ARG A 244 34.18 -0.43 -21.26
C ARG A 244 32.78 -0.54 -21.86
N SER A 245 32.18 0.59 -22.27
CA SER A 245 30.85 0.62 -22.87
C SER A 245 30.89 0.46 -24.39
N VAL A 246 29.90 -0.24 -24.93
CA VAL A 246 29.69 -0.41 -26.38
C VAL A 246 28.21 -0.50 -26.70
N ASN A 247 27.78 0.22 -27.74
CA ASN A 247 26.43 0.15 -28.31
C ASN A 247 26.35 -1.11 -29.19
N LEU A 248 25.56 -2.11 -28.80
CA LEU A 248 25.46 -3.32 -29.62
C LEU A 248 24.77 -3.03 -30.97
N PRO A 249 25.15 -3.76 -32.03
CA PRO A 249 24.49 -3.66 -33.33
C PRO A 249 23.00 -3.99 -33.21
N GLY A 250 22.19 -3.29 -34.00
CA GLY A 250 20.75 -3.51 -34.10
C GLY A 250 20.25 -3.09 -35.48
N LEU A 251 18.96 -3.27 -35.69
CA LEU A 251 18.25 -2.91 -36.90
C LEU A 251 17.35 -1.71 -36.62
N LYS A 252 17.50 -0.64 -37.41
CA LYS A 252 16.52 0.44 -37.46
C LYS A 252 15.29 -0.05 -38.22
N VAL A 253 14.12 0.03 -37.62
CA VAL A 253 12.85 -0.38 -38.23
C VAL A 253 11.71 0.52 -37.75
N SER A 254 10.77 0.84 -38.62
CA SER A 254 9.49 1.46 -38.27
C SER A 254 8.46 0.43 -37.83
N ILE A 255 7.48 0.84 -37.05
CA ILE A 255 6.35 -0.03 -36.70
C ILE A 255 5.62 -0.53 -37.95
N GLN A 256 5.48 0.29 -38.99
CA GLN A 256 4.91 -0.12 -40.27
C GLN A 256 5.69 -1.30 -40.88
N GLU A 257 7.02 -1.22 -40.97
CA GLU A 257 7.85 -2.30 -41.49
C GLU A 257 7.76 -3.59 -40.63
N MET A 258 7.58 -3.46 -39.31
CA MET A 258 7.33 -4.61 -38.44
C MET A 258 5.99 -5.28 -38.74
N LEU A 259 4.94 -4.49 -39.01
CA LEU A 259 3.61 -4.98 -39.37
C LEU A 259 3.58 -5.59 -40.78
N ASP A 260 4.34 -5.04 -41.71
CA ASP A 260 4.50 -5.59 -43.07
C ASP A 260 5.22 -6.94 -43.02
N ALA A 261 6.28 -7.05 -42.22
CA ALA A 261 6.98 -8.33 -42.00
C ALA A 261 6.08 -9.37 -41.31
N LEU A 262 5.19 -8.93 -40.40
CA LEU A 262 4.17 -9.80 -39.81
C LEU A 262 3.17 -10.29 -40.86
N GLU A 263 2.70 -9.42 -41.76
CA GLU A 263 1.79 -9.82 -42.84
C GLU A 263 2.46 -10.77 -43.82
N GLU A 264 3.74 -10.53 -44.16
CA GLU A 264 4.52 -11.38 -45.08
C GLU A 264 4.67 -12.82 -44.55
N ILE A 265 5.06 -12.99 -43.28
CA ILE A 265 5.28 -14.33 -42.70
C ILE A 265 3.98 -14.93 -42.15
N GLY A 266 3.13 -14.10 -41.54
CA GLY A 266 1.97 -14.51 -40.77
C GLY A 266 0.66 -14.53 -41.56
N GLY A 267 0.59 -13.85 -42.70
CA GLY A 267 -0.61 -13.62 -43.50
C GLY A 267 -1.51 -12.48 -42.98
N LYS A 268 -2.42 -12.01 -43.82
CA LYS A 268 -3.40 -10.94 -43.50
C LYS A 268 -4.26 -11.24 -42.28
N GLU A 269 -4.56 -12.52 -42.04
CA GLU A 269 -5.35 -12.95 -40.88
C GLU A 269 -4.67 -12.63 -39.55
N ARG A 270 -3.34 -12.86 -39.45
CA ARG A 270 -2.58 -12.51 -38.25
C ARG A 270 -2.39 -11.01 -38.13
N ARG A 271 -2.13 -10.31 -39.23
CA ARG A 271 -2.05 -8.85 -39.23
C ARG A 271 -3.35 -8.19 -38.71
N ALA A 272 -4.51 -8.77 -39.01
CA ALA A 272 -5.81 -8.29 -38.54
C ALA A 272 -6.05 -8.44 -37.03
N LEU A 273 -5.21 -9.23 -36.32
CA LEU A 273 -5.27 -9.35 -34.86
C LEU A 273 -4.58 -8.20 -34.13
N VAL A 274 -3.86 -7.32 -34.83
CA VAL A 274 -3.25 -6.12 -34.25
C VAL A 274 -4.25 -4.96 -34.33
N GLU A 275 -4.71 -4.51 -33.17
CA GLU A 275 -5.64 -3.40 -32.99
C GLU A 275 -4.88 -2.12 -32.66
N GLU A 276 -5.15 -1.06 -33.42
CA GLU A 276 -4.54 0.25 -33.22
C GLU A 276 -5.31 1.01 -32.13
N LYS A 277 -4.69 1.19 -30.98
CA LYS A 277 -5.26 1.94 -29.86
C LYS A 277 -4.17 2.76 -29.21
N TYR A 278 -4.12 4.03 -29.58
CA TYR A 278 -3.12 4.97 -29.09
C TYR A 278 -3.11 5.08 -27.57
N ASP A 279 -1.92 5.05 -26.98
CA ASP A 279 -1.67 5.22 -25.55
C ASP A 279 -0.65 6.35 -25.37
N ALA A 280 -1.12 7.50 -24.86
CA ALA A 280 -0.31 8.71 -24.75
C ALA A 280 0.87 8.55 -23.78
N ASP A 281 0.75 7.70 -22.76
CA ASP A 281 1.80 7.50 -21.76
C ASP A 281 2.92 6.62 -22.32
N ILE A 282 2.55 5.54 -23.03
CA ILE A 282 3.53 4.70 -23.73
C ILE A 282 4.20 5.49 -24.84
N ASP A 283 3.44 6.22 -25.66
CA ASP A 283 3.99 7.03 -26.74
C ASP A 283 4.98 8.07 -26.20
N LYS A 284 4.63 8.80 -25.13
CA LYS A 284 5.55 9.76 -24.50
C LYS A 284 6.91 9.15 -24.12
N ILE A 285 6.93 7.91 -23.61
CA ILE A 285 8.19 7.21 -23.30
C ILE A 285 8.91 6.81 -24.58
N VAL A 286 8.21 6.25 -25.56
CA VAL A 286 8.80 5.78 -26.82
C VAL A 286 9.39 6.94 -27.62
N GLN A 287 8.74 8.10 -27.63
CA GLN A 287 9.22 9.33 -28.28
C GLN A 287 10.51 9.88 -27.65
N THR A 288 10.92 9.42 -26.45
CA THR A 288 12.25 9.76 -25.91
C THR A 288 13.39 8.94 -26.51
N TRP A 289 13.09 7.89 -27.27
CA TRP A 289 14.11 6.98 -27.80
C TRP A 289 14.64 7.48 -29.14
N THR A 290 15.95 7.56 -29.29
CA THR A 290 16.54 7.79 -30.60
C THR A 290 16.62 6.47 -31.40
N PRO A 291 16.27 6.45 -32.69
CA PRO A 291 16.36 5.24 -33.51
C PRO A 291 17.67 5.15 -34.30
N ASN A 292 18.54 6.16 -34.25
CA ASN A 292 19.72 6.24 -35.13
C ASN A 292 21.01 6.01 -34.33
N PHE A 293 21.62 4.84 -34.49
CA PHE A 293 22.90 4.49 -33.88
C PHE A 293 23.92 4.06 -34.92
N ASN A 294 25.19 4.35 -34.65
CA ASN A 294 26.33 3.87 -35.43
C ASN A 294 27.05 2.75 -34.66
N PRO A 295 26.91 1.47 -35.07
CA PRO A 295 27.52 0.34 -34.37
C PRO A 295 28.99 0.07 -34.78
N ALA A 296 29.67 0.99 -35.47
CA ALA A 296 31.02 0.77 -36.00
C ALA A 296 32.04 0.28 -34.95
N ARG A 297 31.98 0.80 -33.71
CA ARG A 297 32.82 0.34 -32.60
C ARG A 297 32.54 -1.13 -32.28
N ALA A 298 31.28 -1.54 -32.20
CA ALA A 298 30.90 -2.90 -31.89
C ALA A 298 31.32 -3.87 -33.00
N ILE A 299 31.13 -3.49 -34.27
CA ILE A 299 31.57 -4.28 -35.43
C ILE A 299 33.09 -4.47 -35.40
N LYS A 300 33.86 -3.41 -35.09
CA LYS A 300 35.32 -3.49 -34.93
C LYS A 300 35.75 -4.44 -33.80
N LEU A 301 34.93 -4.56 -32.75
CA LEU A 301 35.13 -5.50 -31.65
C LEU A 301 34.65 -6.93 -31.99
N GLY A 302 34.11 -7.16 -33.18
CA GLY A 302 33.64 -8.46 -33.67
C GLY A 302 32.21 -8.82 -33.26
N PHE A 303 31.44 -7.88 -32.73
CA PHE A 303 30.01 -8.09 -32.53
C PHE A 303 29.29 -8.19 -33.88
N LEU A 304 28.28 -9.05 -33.94
CA LEU A 304 27.52 -9.35 -35.13
C LEU A 304 26.35 -8.36 -35.29
N GLU A 305 26.13 -7.95 -36.53
CA GLU A 305 24.92 -7.27 -36.96
C GLU A 305 23.70 -8.18 -36.87
N ASP A 306 22.52 -7.58 -36.76
CA ASP A 306 21.28 -8.33 -36.65
C ASP A 306 20.77 -8.83 -38.01
N ILE A 307 19.89 -9.82 -37.96
CA ILE A 307 19.15 -10.33 -39.11
C ILE A 307 18.01 -9.39 -39.50
N SER A 308 17.46 -9.55 -40.70
CA SER A 308 16.30 -8.77 -41.13
C SER A 308 15.07 -9.06 -40.26
N MET A 309 14.14 -8.11 -40.20
CA MET A 309 12.90 -8.28 -39.44
C MET A 309 12.09 -9.50 -39.90
N VAL A 310 12.02 -9.74 -41.22
CA VAL A 310 11.37 -10.90 -41.82
C VAL A 310 11.99 -12.21 -41.34
N GLU A 311 13.33 -12.30 -41.32
CA GLU A 311 14.04 -13.50 -40.87
C GLU A 311 13.88 -13.73 -39.37
N ASN A 312 13.86 -12.66 -38.57
CA ASN A 312 13.58 -12.72 -37.14
C ASN A 312 12.19 -13.28 -36.84
N ILE A 313 11.15 -12.81 -37.54
CA ILE A 313 9.78 -13.34 -37.43
C ILE A 313 9.72 -14.80 -37.91
N ARG A 314 10.41 -15.13 -39.01
CA ARG A 314 10.47 -16.50 -39.53
C ARG A 314 11.11 -17.47 -38.53
N GLN A 315 12.17 -17.06 -37.86
CA GLN A 315 12.81 -17.84 -36.80
C GLN A 315 11.88 -18.02 -35.60
N TYR A 316 11.15 -16.97 -35.20
CA TYR A 316 10.13 -17.07 -34.16
C TYR A 316 8.99 -18.05 -34.53
N ALA A 317 8.54 -18.03 -35.79
CA ALA A 317 7.43 -18.83 -36.31
C ALA A 317 7.77 -20.31 -36.59
N SER A 318 9.05 -20.70 -36.54
CA SER A 318 9.50 -22.05 -36.93
C SER A 318 9.01 -23.16 -35.97
N PRO A 319 8.69 -24.39 -36.46
CA PRO A 319 8.06 -25.46 -35.67
C PRO A 319 8.86 -26.01 -34.49
N PHE A 320 10.14 -25.63 -34.35
CA PHE A 320 10.99 -26.06 -33.23
C PHE A 320 10.54 -25.50 -31.86
N ASN A 321 9.60 -24.55 -31.83
CA ASN A 321 9.03 -23.98 -30.60
C ASN A 321 7.65 -24.52 -30.21
N PHE A 322 7.09 -25.50 -30.95
CA PHE A 322 5.70 -25.95 -30.77
C PHE A 322 5.44 -26.81 -29.51
N ASN A 323 6.49 -27.20 -28.77
CA ASN A 323 6.35 -27.97 -27.52
C ASN A 323 6.00 -27.12 -26.27
N GLN A 324 5.86 -25.81 -26.39
CA GLN A 324 5.44 -24.95 -25.26
C GLN A 324 3.92 -24.94 -25.03
N ALA A 325 3.10 -25.34 -26.02
CA ALA A 325 1.64 -25.34 -25.90
C ALA A 325 1.11 -26.29 -24.80
N LEU A 326 1.88 -27.30 -24.39
CA LEU A 326 1.51 -28.25 -23.34
C LEU A 326 1.80 -27.77 -21.91
N ARG A 327 2.56 -26.67 -21.73
CA ARG A 327 2.70 -26.01 -20.40
C ARG A 327 1.47 -25.19 -20.00
N SER A 328 0.62 -24.85 -20.97
CA SER A 328 -0.56 -24.00 -20.75
C SER A 328 -1.67 -24.66 -19.93
N ARG A 329 -1.77 -26.00 -19.93
CA ARG A 329 -2.82 -26.71 -19.17
C ARG A 329 -2.48 -26.97 -17.70
N ALA A 330 -1.19 -27.00 -17.34
CA ALA A 330 -0.78 -27.11 -15.94
C ALA A 330 -0.67 -25.72 -15.25
N ALA A 331 -0.35 -24.67 -16.00
CA ALA A 331 -0.25 -23.29 -15.49
C ALA A 331 -1.58 -22.51 -15.43
N LEU A 332 -2.69 -23.09 -15.92
CA LEU A 332 -4.05 -22.55 -15.70
C LEU A 332 -4.46 -22.54 -14.21
N LYS A 333 -3.64 -23.10 -13.31
CA LYS A 333 -3.78 -22.95 -11.86
C LYS A 333 -2.92 -21.84 -11.22
N SER A 334 -2.09 -21.11 -11.98
CA SER A 334 -1.07 -20.21 -11.41
C SER A 334 -1.19 -18.72 -11.73
N ILE A 335 -2.29 -18.24 -12.32
CA ILE A 335 -2.66 -16.83 -12.14
C ILE A 335 -3.44 -16.76 -10.84
N GLN A 336 -2.72 -16.83 -9.73
CA GLN A 336 -3.27 -16.36 -8.47
C GLN A 336 -3.04 -14.86 -8.39
N PRO A 337 -4.01 -14.08 -7.89
CA PRO A 337 -3.72 -12.72 -7.48
C PRO A 337 -2.49 -12.73 -6.56
N VAL A 338 -1.63 -11.72 -6.68
CA VAL A 338 -0.47 -11.59 -5.80
C VAL A 338 -1.00 -11.38 -4.38
N LYS A 339 -1.13 -12.47 -3.62
CA LYS A 339 -1.42 -12.41 -2.19
C LYS A 339 -0.21 -11.80 -1.52
N ARG A 340 -0.26 -10.49 -1.30
CA ARG A 340 0.71 -9.81 -0.45
C ARG A 340 0.42 -10.25 0.98
N GLY A 341 1.28 -11.10 1.51
CA GLY A 341 1.37 -11.27 2.94
C GLY A 341 2.16 -10.14 3.55
N PHE A 342 2.06 -9.94 4.87
CA PHE A 342 3.02 -9.10 5.54
C PHE A 342 4.40 -9.71 5.32
N ALA A 343 5.33 -8.90 4.79
CA ALA A 343 6.72 -9.31 4.73
C ALA A 343 7.09 -9.70 6.15
N SER A 344 7.33 -10.99 6.40
CA SER A 344 7.53 -11.49 7.76
C SER A 344 8.60 -10.62 8.43
N PRO A 345 8.25 -9.82 9.46
CA PRO A 345 9.25 -9.19 10.26
C PRO A 345 10.10 -10.29 10.87
N VAL A 346 11.37 -9.96 11.11
CA VAL A 346 12.30 -10.73 11.94
C VAL A 346 11.51 -11.45 13.05
N THR A 347 11.63 -12.78 13.12
CA THR A 347 10.97 -13.62 14.12
C THR A 347 11.26 -13.11 15.52
N LEU A 348 10.39 -12.25 16.03
CA LEU A 348 10.07 -11.95 17.43
C LEU A 348 8.74 -11.20 17.41
N PRO A 349 7.58 -11.88 17.24
CA PRO A 349 6.32 -11.24 17.56
C PRO A 349 6.34 -10.95 19.07
N SER A 350 6.41 -9.67 19.44
CA SER A 350 6.06 -9.21 20.78
C SER A 350 4.61 -9.62 21.02
N THR A 351 4.41 -10.70 21.77
CA THR A 351 3.07 -11.20 22.08
C THR A 351 2.41 -10.25 23.07
N THR A 352 1.18 -9.83 22.78
CA THR A 352 0.39 -9.07 23.75
C THR A 352 0.02 -9.97 24.91
N GLN A 353 0.47 -9.61 26.11
CA GLN A 353 0.12 -10.29 27.34
C GLN A 353 -1.06 -9.57 27.99
N SER A 354 -2.00 -10.33 28.55
CA SER A 354 -3.16 -9.79 29.26
C SER A 354 -3.35 -10.52 30.59
N THR A 355 -3.58 -9.75 31.65
CA THR A 355 -3.86 -10.24 33.00
C THR A 355 -5.06 -9.49 33.56
N THR A 356 -5.99 -10.20 34.18
CA THR A 356 -7.16 -9.59 34.85
C THR A 356 -7.01 -9.73 36.36
N LEU A 357 -7.11 -8.62 37.09
CA LEU A 357 -7.04 -8.61 38.55
C LEU A 357 -8.31 -9.18 39.17
N SER A 358 -8.25 -9.46 40.47
CA SER A 358 -9.39 -10.01 41.22
C SER A 358 -10.64 -9.10 41.21
N ASN A 359 -10.45 -7.79 41.05
CA ASN A 359 -11.54 -6.81 40.95
C ASN A 359 -12.09 -6.63 39.52
N GLY A 360 -11.59 -7.37 38.52
CA GLY A 360 -12.03 -7.28 37.12
C GLY A 360 -11.26 -6.27 36.27
N PHE A 361 -10.33 -5.52 36.85
CA PHE A 361 -9.46 -4.60 36.11
C PHE A 361 -8.51 -5.36 35.18
N THR A 362 -8.48 -4.99 33.90
CA THR A 362 -7.65 -5.69 32.90
C THR A 362 -6.37 -4.91 32.63
N ILE A 363 -5.24 -5.62 32.57
CA ILE A 363 -3.93 -5.08 32.19
C ILE A 363 -3.49 -5.76 30.92
N ALA A 364 -3.11 -4.98 29.91
CA ALA A 364 -2.56 -5.49 28.67
C ALA A 364 -1.24 -4.83 28.34
N THR A 365 -0.25 -5.62 27.88
CA THR A 365 1.04 -5.07 27.48
C THR A 365 1.60 -5.69 26.22
N GLU A 366 2.26 -4.86 25.42
CA GLU A 366 3.19 -5.32 24.40
C GLU A 366 4.61 -4.83 24.73
N TYR A 367 5.43 -5.76 25.22
CA TYR A 367 6.79 -5.47 25.67
C TYR A 367 7.78 -5.49 24.51
N SER A 368 8.47 -4.36 24.33
CA SER A 368 9.54 -4.15 23.35
C SER A 368 10.82 -3.75 24.10
N PRO A 369 11.77 -4.69 24.35
CA PRO A 369 12.96 -4.44 25.16
C PRO A 369 13.91 -3.39 24.58
N TRP A 370 13.80 -3.08 23.29
CA TRP A 370 14.64 -2.12 22.58
C TRP A 370 14.10 -0.68 22.69
N ALA A 371 12.80 -0.52 22.94
CA ALA A 371 12.16 0.79 22.98
C ALA A 371 12.63 1.55 24.23
N GLN A 372 13.15 2.76 24.05
CA GLN A 372 13.60 3.63 25.15
C GLN A 372 12.47 4.47 25.77
N THR A 373 11.31 4.48 25.11
CA THR A 373 10.09 5.14 25.57
C THR A 373 8.94 4.16 25.60
N SER A 374 7.96 4.45 26.44
CA SER A 374 6.74 3.67 26.59
C SER A 374 5.52 4.58 26.58
N THR A 375 4.41 4.09 26.04
CA THR A 375 3.09 4.69 26.25
C THR A 375 2.32 3.82 27.21
N VAL A 376 1.81 4.41 28.28
CA VAL A 376 0.86 3.77 29.20
C VAL A 376 -0.43 4.56 29.22
N GLY A 377 -1.57 3.90 29.30
CA GLY A 377 -2.85 4.60 29.34
C GLY A 377 -3.99 3.72 29.79
N VAL A 378 -5.10 4.35 30.16
CA VAL A 378 -6.32 3.69 30.60
C VAL A 378 -7.41 3.94 29.57
N TRP A 379 -7.91 2.86 29.00
CA TRP A 379 -9.10 2.85 28.14
C TRP A 379 -10.30 2.51 28.99
N ILE A 380 -11.34 3.34 28.88
CA ILE A 380 -12.57 3.22 29.67
C ILE A 380 -13.72 3.00 28.70
N ASP A 381 -14.52 1.96 28.93
CA ASP A 381 -15.71 1.58 28.14
C ASP A 381 -16.86 2.53 28.50
N ALA A 382 -16.65 3.83 28.36
CA ALA A 382 -17.62 4.87 28.62
C ALA A 382 -17.34 6.07 27.72
N GLY A 383 -18.38 6.63 27.11
CA GLY A 383 -18.35 7.81 26.26
C GLY A 383 -19.73 8.47 26.24
N SER A 384 -20.05 9.26 25.22
CA SER A 384 -21.36 9.95 25.14
C SER A 384 -22.56 8.98 25.05
N ARG A 385 -22.37 7.76 24.54
CA ARG A 385 -23.37 6.69 24.57
C ARG A 385 -23.72 6.26 26.00
N ALA A 386 -22.77 6.39 26.94
CA ALA A 386 -22.95 6.06 28.35
C ALA A 386 -23.57 7.21 29.18
N GLU A 387 -24.12 8.22 28.51
CA GLU A 387 -24.80 9.35 29.14
C GLU A 387 -26.34 9.19 29.09
N THR A 388 -27.03 10.12 29.76
CA THR A 388 -28.48 10.30 29.64
C THR A 388 -28.76 11.58 28.87
N ASP A 389 -29.97 11.77 28.34
CA ASP A 389 -30.31 13.00 27.58
C ASP A 389 -30.12 14.27 28.41
N LYS A 390 -30.31 14.20 29.73
CA LYS A 390 -30.11 15.33 30.66
C LYS A 390 -28.66 15.62 30.98
N THR A 391 -27.79 14.63 30.83
CA THR A 391 -26.37 14.70 31.21
C THR A 391 -25.47 14.55 29.98
N ASN A 392 -26.00 14.75 28.78
CA ASN A 392 -25.21 14.62 27.57
C ASN A 392 -24.17 15.74 27.51
N GLY A 393 -22.90 15.38 27.27
CA GLY A 393 -21.72 16.26 27.36
C GLY A 393 -20.89 16.08 28.64
N THR A 394 -21.32 15.23 29.58
CA THR A 394 -20.61 14.99 30.85
C THR A 394 -19.26 14.31 30.65
N ALA A 395 -19.14 13.39 29.71
CA ALA A 395 -17.90 12.68 29.39
C ALA A 395 -16.82 13.64 28.88
N HIS A 396 -17.17 14.47 27.90
CA HIS A 396 -16.30 15.52 27.37
C HIS A 396 -15.96 16.57 28.43
N PHE A 397 -16.94 16.99 29.24
CA PHE A 397 -16.70 17.93 30.35
C PHE A 397 -15.71 17.35 31.37
N LEU A 398 -15.83 16.07 31.69
CA LEU A 398 -14.93 15.37 32.61
C LEU A 398 -13.50 15.31 32.07
N GLU A 399 -13.33 15.10 30.77
CA GLU A 399 -12.02 15.11 30.10
C GLU A 399 -11.28 16.44 30.32
N HIS A 400 -11.94 17.58 30.10
CA HIS A 400 -11.37 18.91 30.35
C HIS A 400 -10.94 19.12 31.80
N LEU A 401 -11.70 18.54 32.73
CA LEU A 401 -11.44 18.67 34.16
C LEU A 401 -10.40 17.69 34.70
N ALA A 402 -10.13 16.60 34.00
CA ALA A 402 -9.21 15.55 34.42
C ALA A 402 -7.81 16.13 34.73
N PHE A 403 -7.38 17.17 34.02
CA PHE A 403 -6.07 17.80 34.19
C PHE A 403 -6.06 19.02 35.13
N LYS A 404 -7.20 19.40 35.72
CA LYS A 404 -7.33 20.64 36.54
C LYS A 404 -7.00 20.44 38.02
N GLY A 405 -6.32 19.35 38.35
CA GLY A 405 -5.80 19.04 39.68
C GLY A 405 -6.58 17.95 40.42
N THR A 406 -5.85 17.26 41.28
CA THR A 406 -6.32 16.15 42.13
C THR A 406 -6.28 16.57 43.60
N ASN A 407 -6.70 15.67 44.49
CA ASN A 407 -6.53 15.89 45.94
C ASN A 407 -5.05 15.86 46.37
N LYS A 408 -4.18 15.15 45.64
CA LYS A 408 -2.75 14.99 45.92
C LYS A 408 -1.90 16.07 45.24
N ARG A 409 -2.32 16.56 44.07
CA ARG A 409 -1.56 17.49 43.21
C ARG A 409 -2.40 18.66 42.76
N THR A 410 -1.89 19.87 42.92
CA THR A 410 -2.48 21.03 42.25
C THR A 410 -2.29 20.94 40.73
N GLN A 411 -3.12 21.65 39.95
CA GLN A 411 -2.98 21.71 38.48
C GLN A 411 -1.54 22.04 38.06
N HIS A 412 -0.95 23.10 38.63
CA HIS A 412 0.40 23.53 38.29
C HIS A 412 1.46 22.47 38.63
N GLN A 413 1.31 21.77 39.77
CA GLN A 413 2.23 20.68 40.13
C GLN A 413 2.10 19.49 39.18
N LEU A 414 0.87 19.15 38.77
CA LEU A 414 0.60 18.08 37.83
C LEU A 414 1.27 18.36 36.48
N GLU A 415 1.07 19.55 35.93
CA GLU A 415 1.68 20.00 34.68
C GLU A 415 3.21 20.02 34.77
N LEU A 416 3.77 20.59 35.85
CA LEU A 416 5.20 20.67 36.07
C LEU A 416 5.86 19.28 36.27
N GLU A 417 5.18 18.34 36.94
CA GLU A 417 5.66 16.98 37.12
C GLU A 417 5.76 16.25 35.78
N ILE A 418 4.74 16.37 34.92
CA ILE A 418 4.72 15.81 33.57
C ILE A 418 5.82 16.43 32.69
N GLU A 419 5.95 17.76 32.67
CA GLU A 419 6.97 18.46 31.89
C GLU A 419 8.40 18.12 32.34
N ASN A 420 8.65 18.04 33.66
CA ASN A 420 9.97 17.71 34.18
C ASN A 420 10.44 16.29 33.82
N MET A 421 9.51 15.36 33.58
CA MET A 421 9.81 14.01 33.09
C MET A 421 10.00 13.97 31.57
N GLY A 422 9.73 15.08 30.86
CA GLY A 422 9.62 15.08 29.41
C GLY A 422 8.50 14.18 28.90
N ALA A 423 7.46 13.96 29.72
CA ALA A 423 6.33 13.13 29.38
C ALA A 423 5.26 13.95 28.65
N HIS A 424 4.47 13.28 27.82
CA HIS A 424 3.30 13.86 27.17
C HIS A 424 2.07 13.12 27.66
N LEU A 425 1.18 13.85 28.33
CA LEU A 425 -0.10 13.35 28.81
C LEU A 425 -1.21 13.91 27.92
N ASN A 426 -2.15 13.06 27.52
CA ASN A 426 -3.28 13.47 26.70
C ASN A 426 -4.53 12.62 27.01
N ALA A 427 -5.69 13.10 26.58
CA ALA A 427 -6.94 12.37 26.63
C ALA A 427 -7.77 12.63 25.37
N TYR A 428 -8.76 11.77 25.15
CA TYR A 428 -9.84 12.03 24.20
C TYR A 428 -11.07 11.21 24.57
N THR A 429 -12.24 11.74 24.21
CA THR A 429 -13.55 11.09 24.39
C THR A 429 -14.19 10.79 23.04
N SER A 430 -14.77 9.60 22.91
CA SER A 430 -15.57 9.17 21.76
C SER A 430 -16.99 8.81 22.20
N ARG A 431 -17.81 8.29 21.29
CA ARG A 431 -19.16 7.81 21.61
C ARG A 431 -19.16 6.64 22.60
N GLU A 432 -18.20 5.71 22.51
CA GLU A 432 -18.17 4.51 23.38
C GLU A 432 -16.99 4.48 24.35
N ASN A 433 -15.87 5.13 24.03
CA ASN A 433 -14.63 5.04 24.81
C ASN A 433 -14.11 6.40 25.25
N THR A 434 -13.52 6.47 26.44
CA THR A 434 -12.71 7.59 26.92
C THR A 434 -11.31 7.08 27.23
N VAL A 435 -10.30 7.81 26.79
CA VAL A 435 -8.90 7.36 26.88
C VAL A 435 -8.06 8.43 27.57
N TYR A 436 -7.25 8.00 28.53
CA TYR A 436 -6.23 8.85 29.19
C TYR A 436 -4.89 8.16 29.07
N TYR A 437 -3.91 8.76 28.40
CA TYR A 437 -2.62 8.11 28.17
C TYR A 437 -1.45 9.09 28.36
N ALA A 438 -0.32 8.52 28.78
CA ALA A 438 0.94 9.20 28.97
C ALA A 438 2.05 8.50 28.19
N LYS A 439 2.83 9.27 27.44
CA LYS A 439 4.06 8.83 26.77
C LYS A 439 5.25 9.36 27.54
N SER A 440 6.14 8.48 28.00
CA SER A 440 7.30 8.85 28.82
C SER A 440 8.51 7.97 28.54
N PHE A 441 9.65 8.31 29.14
CA PHE A 441 10.77 7.37 29.25
C PHE A 441 10.39 6.17 30.12
N ASN A 442 11.01 5.02 29.88
CA ASN A 442 10.69 3.77 30.60
C ASN A 442 10.84 3.90 32.12
N ASN A 443 11.83 4.67 32.59
CA ASN A 443 12.10 4.88 34.01
C ASN A 443 11.00 5.68 34.72
N ASP A 444 10.25 6.50 33.98
CA ASP A 444 9.19 7.35 34.53
C ASP A 444 7.79 6.73 34.39
N VAL A 445 7.67 5.55 33.78
CA VAL A 445 6.39 4.82 33.67
C VAL A 445 5.70 4.63 35.03
N PRO A 446 6.38 4.23 36.13
CA PRO A 446 5.73 4.14 37.44
C PRO A 446 5.06 5.44 37.89
N LYS A 447 5.69 6.58 37.65
CA LYS A 447 5.11 7.90 37.97
C LYS A 447 3.95 8.24 37.04
N ALA A 448 4.06 7.93 35.75
CA ALA A 448 2.98 8.13 34.80
C ALA A 448 1.72 7.32 35.19
N VAL A 449 1.89 6.08 35.65
CA VAL A 449 0.77 5.27 36.16
C VAL A 449 0.18 5.84 37.46
N ASP A 450 1.01 6.31 38.40
CA ASP A 450 0.52 7.00 39.61
C ASP A 450 -0.28 8.26 39.27
N ILE A 451 0.19 9.04 38.28
CA ILE A 451 -0.51 10.24 37.81
C ILE A 451 -1.85 9.89 37.16
N LEU A 452 -1.89 8.89 36.26
CA LEU A 452 -3.13 8.44 35.63
C LEU A 452 -4.13 7.93 36.67
N ALA A 453 -3.68 7.14 37.64
CA ALA A 453 -4.52 6.64 38.71
C ALA A 453 -5.09 7.76 39.59
N ASP A 454 -4.27 8.76 39.91
CA ASP A 454 -4.66 9.90 40.73
C ASP A 454 -5.67 10.81 39.99
N ILE A 455 -5.48 11.05 38.69
CA ILE A 455 -6.41 11.80 37.84
C ILE A 455 -7.78 11.12 37.80
N LEU A 456 -7.81 9.80 37.57
CA LEU A 456 -9.05 9.05 37.38
C LEU A 456 -9.85 8.83 38.67
N GLN A 457 -9.18 8.78 39.83
CA GLN A 457 -9.82 8.43 41.11
C GLN A 457 -10.01 9.62 42.05
N ASN A 458 -9.08 10.59 42.03
CA ASN A 458 -8.99 11.65 43.03
C ASN A 458 -9.10 13.06 42.43
N SER A 459 -9.73 13.21 41.26
CA SER A 459 -9.99 14.53 40.68
C SER A 459 -10.84 15.38 41.63
N LYS A 460 -10.40 16.63 41.87
CA LYS A 460 -11.01 17.50 42.88
C LYS A 460 -12.38 18.05 42.44
N LEU A 461 -12.55 18.21 41.12
CA LEU A 461 -13.73 18.80 40.48
C LEU A 461 -14.16 20.10 41.19
N GLU A 462 -13.25 21.08 41.25
CA GLU A 462 -13.52 22.35 41.92
C GLU A 462 -14.58 23.17 41.16
N PRO A 463 -15.58 23.76 41.84
CA PRO A 463 -16.60 24.59 41.19
C PRO A 463 -16.02 25.72 40.33
N GLY A 464 -14.95 26.38 40.79
CA GLY A 464 -14.29 27.43 40.02
C GLY A 464 -13.56 26.93 38.76
N ALA A 465 -13.09 25.67 38.75
CA ALA A 465 -12.55 25.05 37.54
C ALA A 465 -13.66 24.67 36.56
N ILE A 466 -14.77 24.13 37.08
CA ILE A 466 -15.96 23.79 36.27
C ILE A 466 -16.47 24.99 35.49
N GLU A 467 -16.68 26.14 36.15
CA GLU A 467 -17.19 27.33 35.44
C GLU A 467 -16.19 27.89 34.42
N ARG A 468 -14.88 27.82 34.68
CA ARG A 468 -13.87 28.25 33.70
C ARG A 468 -13.82 27.33 32.48
N GLU A 469 -13.87 26.02 32.69
CA GLU A 469 -13.87 25.05 31.58
C GLU A 469 -15.18 25.09 30.81
N ARG A 470 -16.31 25.44 31.44
CA ARG A 470 -17.58 25.66 30.75
C ARG A 470 -17.45 26.68 29.62
N ASP A 471 -16.83 27.83 29.88
CA ASP A 471 -16.58 28.86 28.87
C ASP A 471 -15.57 28.42 27.80
N VAL A 472 -14.65 27.51 28.11
CA VAL A 472 -13.73 26.92 27.14
C VAL A 472 -14.48 25.96 26.21
N ILE A 473 -15.28 25.05 26.77
CA ILE A 473 -16.07 24.07 26.01
C ILE A 473 -17.11 24.77 25.11
N LEU A 474 -17.74 25.84 25.59
CA LEU A 474 -18.68 26.61 24.76
C LEU A 474 -17.99 27.28 23.56
N ARG A 475 -16.75 27.74 23.73
CA ARG A 475 -15.95 28.29 22.61
C ARG A 475 -15.47 27.20 21.67
N GLU A 476 -15.09 26.05 22.21
CA GLU A 476 -14.72 24.89 21.41
C GLU A 476 -15.89 24.41 20.55
N GLN A 477 -17.10 24.35 21.11
CA GLN A 477 -18.32 24.08 20.36
C GLN A 477 -18.49 25.05 19.17
N GLU A 478 -18.29 26.35 19.39
CA GLU A 478 -18.34 27.36 18.31
C GLU A 478 -17.27 27.16 17.23
N GLU A 479 -16.10 26.58 17.57
CA GLU A 479 -15.06 26.25 16.59
C GLU A 479 -15.34 24.93 15.84
N VAL A 480 -15.89 23.92 16.53
CA VAL A 480 -16.31 22.65 15.91
C VAL A 480 -17.47 22.86 14.95
N ASP A 481 -18.40 23.77 15.26
CA ASP A 481 -19.51 24.13 14.37
C ASP A 481 -19.05 24.70 13.01
N LYS A 482 -17.81 25.18 12.91
CA LYS A 482 -17.20 25.63 11.65
C LYS A 482 -16.58 24.49 10.84
N GLN A 483 -16.37 23.32 11.44
CA GLN A 483 -15.84 22.13 10.79
C GLN A 483 -16.98 21.31 10.19
N LEU A 484 -17.33 21.62 8.95
CA LEU A 484 -18.51 21.04 8.29
C LEU A 484 -18.50 19.51 8.18
N GLU A 485 -17.32 18.88 8.15
CA GLU A 485 -17.22 17.41 8.16
C GLU A 485 -17.75 16.81 9.46
N GLU A 486 -17.30 17.31 10.61
CA GLU A 486 -17.76 16.86 11.93
C GLU A 486 -19.25 17.11 12.10
N VAL A 487 -19.74 18.30 11.68
CA VAL A 487 -21.16 18.65 11.71
C VAL A 487 -22.00 17.65 10.90
N VAL A 488 -21.56 17.31 9.69
CA VAL A 488 -22.26 16.33 8.85
C VAL A 488 -22.29 14.94 9.50
N PHE A 489 -21.19 14.49 10.09
CA PHE A 489 -21.14 13.20 10.77
C PHE A 489 -21.98 13.18 12.06
N ASP A 490 -22.00 14.25 12.85
CA ASP A 490 -22.85 14.34 14.03
C ASP A 490 -24.34 14.29 13.66
N HIS A 491 -24.73 15.01 12.61
CA HIS A 491 -26.09 14.92 12.05
C HIS A 491 -26.41 13.54 11.46
N LEU A 492 -25.42 12.88 10.84
CA LEU A 492 -25.58 11.52 10.33
C LEU A 492 -25.86 10.52 11.47
N HIS A 493 -25.14 10.61 12.60
CA HIS A 493 -25.43 9.75 13.75
C HIS A 493 -26.78 10.08 14.38
N ALA A 494 -27.10 11.37 14.53
CA ALA A 494 -28.38 11.81 15.09
C ALA A 494 -29.57 11.34 14.25
N THR A 495 -29.44 11.35 12.92
CA THR A 495 -30.49 10.87 12.02
C THR A 495 -30.54 9.34 11.92
N ALA A 496 -29.39 8.66 11.93
CA ALA A 496 -29.36 7.19 11.86
C ALA A 496 -29.83 6.51 13.15
N TYR A 497 -29.59 7.13 14.32
CA TYR A 497 -29.92 6.58 15.64
C TYR A 497 -30.81 7.55 16.44
N GLN A 498 -31.92 7.96 15.82
CA GLN A 498 -32.84 8.97 16.37
C GLN A 498 -33.36 8.56 17.75
N ASN A 499 -33.34 9.49 18.71
CA ASN A 499 -33.80 9.29 20.08
C ASN A 499 -33.12 8.11 20.80
N GLN A 500 -31.92 7.73 20.38
CA GLN A 500 -31.13 6.65 20.95
C GLN A 500 -29.77 7.15 21.44
N PRO A 501 -29.13 6.47 22.40
CA PRO A 501 -27.87 6.93 22.97
C PRO A 501 -26.75 7.19 21.97
N LEU A 502 -26.68 6.41 20.88
CA LEU A 502 -25.64 6.52 19.87
C LEU A 502 -25.83 7.74 18.94
N GLY A 503 -27.05 8.29 18.86
CA GLY A 503 -27.36 9.48 18.06
C GLY A 503 -26.96 10.80 18.74
N ARG A 504 -26.51 10.76 20.00
CA ARG A 504 -26.07 11.95 20.73
C ARG A 504 -24.67 12.39 20.27
N THR A 505 -24.45 13.70 20.25
CA THR A 505 -23.13 14.27 20.00
C THR A 505 -22.23 14.09 21.23
N ILE A 506 -20.92 14.19 21.03
CA ILE A 506 -19.93 14.01 22.11
C ILE A 506 -19.94 15.22 23.06
N LEU A 507 -19.99 16.44 22.51
CA LEU A 507 -20.01 17.68 23.27
C LEU A 507 -21.33 17.88 24.02
N GLY A 508 -22.43 17.38 23.45
CA GLY A 508 -23.78 17.61 23.93
C GLY A 508 -24.33 19.00 23.61
N PRO A 509 -25.63 19.24 23.90
CA PRO A 509 -26.29 20.49 23.58
C PRO A 509 -25.86 21.61 24.55
N LYS A 510 -25.87 22.85 24.05
CA LYS A 510 -25.45 24.04 24.79
C LYS A 510 -26.21 24.22 26.11
N GLU A 511 -27.48 23.87 26.15
CA GLU A 511 -28.34 23.94 27.33
C GLU A 511 -27.88 22.95 28.42
N ASN A 512 -27.43 21.77 28.03
CA ASN A 512 -26.85 20.80 28.97
C ASN A 512 -25.48 21.30 29.45
N ILE A 513 -24.63 21.76 28.54
CA ILE A 513 -23.31 22.32 28.90
C ILE A 513 -23.46 23.48 29.89
N GLN A 514 -24.55 24.25 29.87
CA GLN A 514 -24.83 25.30 30.85
C GLN A 514 -25.30 24.78 32.23
N THR A 515 -25.87 23.59 32.29
CA THR A 515 -26.54 23.06 33.49
C THR A 515 -25.80 21.90 34.16
N ILE A 516 -24.81 21.29 33.49
CA ILE A 516 -23.95 20.24 34.07
C ILE A 516 -23.31 20.74 35.36
N SER A 517 -23.63 20.05 36.44
CA SER A 517 -23.15 20.34 37.79
C SER A 517 -22.08 19.35 38.25
N ARG A 518 -21.37 19.70 39.33
CA ARG A 518 -20.38 18.81 39.95
C ARG A 518 -20.96 17.44 40.32
N ASP A 519 -22.20 17.42 40.80
CA ASP A 519 -22.83 16.17 41.23
C ASP A 519 -23.08 15.24 40.03
N ASN A 520 -23.42 15.80 38.86
CA ASN A 520 -23.54 15.01 37.64
C ASN A 520 -22.22 14.36 37.22
N LEU A 521 -21.11 15.10 37.31
CA LEU A 521 -19.76 14.58 37.02
C LEU A 521 -19.38 13.46 37.99
N VAL A 522 -19.62 13.66 39.29
CA VAL A 522 -19.34 12.66 40.33
C VAL A 522 -20.18 11.39 40.13
N ASP A 523 -21.45 11.54 39.80
CA ASP A 523 -22.34 10.41 39.53
C ASP A 523 -21.95 9.66 38.26
N TYR A 524 -21.50 10.36 37.22
CA TYR A 524 -20.97 9.76 36.00
C TYR A 524 -19.72 8.92 36.29
N ILE A 525 -18.74 9.46 37.04
CA ILE A 525 -17.54 8.71 37.45
C ILE A 525 -17.94 7.46 38.24
N LYS A 526 -18.79 7.58 39.26
CA LYS A 526 -19.22 6.44 40.09
C LYS A 526 -19.96 5.37 39.31
N THR A 527 -20.68 5.76 38.26
CA THR A 527 -21.48 4.84 37.44
C THR A 527 -20.64 4.14 36.38
N ASN A 528 -19.68 4.85 35.78
CA ASN A 528 -19.00 4.39 34.57
C ASN A 528 -17.54 3.98 34.77
N TYR A 529 -16.82 4.56 35.74
CA TYR A 529 -15.39 4.29 35.96
C TYR A 529 -15.21 3.15 36.97
N THR A 530 -15.66 1.96 36.56
CA THR A 530 -15.58 0.72 37.34
C THR A 530 -14.47 -0.18 36.81
N ALA A 531 -13.90 -1.02 37.68
CA ALA A 531 -12.76 -1.85 37.32
C ALA A 531 -13.02 -2.77 36.11
N ASP A 532 -14.23 -3.32 35.99
CA ASP A 532 -14.64 -4.20 34.89
C ASP A 532 -14.78 -3.52 33.52
N ARG A 533 -14.79 -2.18 33.49
CA ARG A 533 -14.91 -1.35 32.28
C ARG A 533 -13.62 -0.63 31.92
N MET A 534 -12.53 -0.91 32.63
CA MET A 534 -11.26 -0.20 32.48
C MET A 534 -10.13 -1.18 32.13
N VAL A 535 -9.30 -0.76 31.18
CA VAL A 535 -8.12 -1.51 30.74
C VAL A 535 -6.90 -0.61 30.84
N LEU A 536 -5.91 -1.00 31.64
CA LEU A 536 -4.59 -0.37 31.65
C LEU A 536 -3.72 -1.02 30.58
N VAL A 537 -3.26 -0.22 29.62
CA VAL A 537 -2.46 -0.67 28.49
C VAL A 537 -1.05 -0.10 28.60
N GLY A 538 -0.04 -0.91 28.29
CA GLY A 538 1.34 -0.47 28.14
C GLY A 538 1.99 -0.99 26.86
N ALA A 539 2.60 -0.11 26.07
CA ALA A 539 3.37 -0.47 24.89
C ALA A 539 4.75 0.19 24.92
N GLY A 540 5.82 -0.58 24.70
CA GLY A 540 7.20 -0.10 24.73
C GLY A 540 8.09 -0.92 25.68
N GLY A 541 9.10 -0.28 26.28
CA GLY A 541 10.09 -0.93 27.14
C GLY A 541 9.63 -1.24 28.58
N ILE A 542 8.32 -1.47 28.79
CA ILE A 542 7.72 -1.80 30.09
C ILE A 542 7.39 -3.31 30.18
N PRO A 543 8.04 -4.09 31.07
CA PRO A 543 7.69 -5.49 31.28
C PRO A 543 6.27 -5.68 31.83
N HIS A 544 5.60 -6.76 31.45
CA HIS A 544 4.21 -7.03 31.85
C HIS A 544 4.05 -7.11 33.37
N GLU A 545 4.94 -7.85 34.05
CA GLU A 545 4.88 -8.05 35.49
C GLU A 545 5.08 -6.74 36.26
N GLN A 546 5.83 -5.79 35.70
CA GLN A 546 5.98 -4.46 36.29
C GLN A 546 4.68 -3.68 36.20
N LEU A 547 4.01 -3.67 35.03
CA LEU A 547 2.73 -2.97 34.88
C LEU A 547 1.61 -3.61 35.71
N VAL A 548 1.57 -4.93 35.83
CA VAL A 548 0.61 -5.64 36.68
C VAL A 548 0.79 -5.26 38.15
N ARG A 549 2.03 -5.15 38.65
CA ARG A 549 2.28 -4.71 40.03
C ARG A 549 1.80 -3.27 40.27
N LEU A 550 2.08 -2.37 39.33
CA LEU A 550 1.60 -0.98 39.41
C LEU A 550 0.07 -0.92 39.35
N ALA A 551 -0.57 -1.77 38.55
CA ALA A 551 -2.02 -1.85 38.47
C ALA A 551 -2.65 -2.36 39.77
N GLU A 552 -2.07 -3.39 40.39
CA GLU A 552 -2.52 -3.92 41.69
C GLU A 552 -2.40 -2.85 42.78
N GLU A 553 -1.29 -2.10 42.80
CA GLU A 553 -1.04 -1.03 43.77
C GLU A 553 -2.00 0.15 43.63
N HIS A 554 -2.22 0.63 42.39
CA HIS A 554 -2.96 1.87 42.15
C HIS A 554 -4.45 1.68 41.81
N PHE A 555 -4.83 0.55 41.21
CA PHE A 555 -6.19 0.27 40.73
C PHE A 555 -6.85 -0.94 41.40
N GLY A 556 -6.14 -1.69 42.25
CA GLY A 556 -6.71 -2.83 42.98
C GLY A 556 -7.88 -2.48 43.90
N GLY A 557 -7.96 -1.23 44.36
CA GLY A 557 -9.04 -0.71 45.19
C GLY A 557 -10.31 -0.28 44.44
N LEU A 558 -10.30 -0.27 43.09
CA LEU A 558 -11.45 0.17 42.31
C LEU A 558 -12.67 -0.77 42.48
N PRO A 559 -13.89 -0.22 42.53
CA PRO A 559 -15.10 -1.03 42.61
C PRO A 559 -15.34 -1.79 41.30
N SER A 560 -15.65 -3.07 41.39
CA SER A 560 -15.93 -3.93 40.23
C SER A 560 -17.29 -3.71 39.57
N LYS A 561 -18.21 -3.00 40.23
CA LYS A 561 -19.56 -2.75 39.72
C LYS A 561 -20.07 -1.39 40.21
N PRO A 562 -21.03 -0.79 39.48
CA PRO A 562 -21.69 0.43 39.93
C PRO A 562 -22.33 0.24 41.32
N PRO A 563 -22.29 1.26 42.20
CA PRO A 563 -22.67 1.12 43.60
C PRO A 563 -24.18 1.03 43.85
N THR A 564 -25.03 1.37 42.86
CA THR A 564 -26.49 1.43 43.03
C THR A 564 -27.24 0.66 41.95
N SER A 565 -28.45 0.17 42.29
CA SER A 565 -29.36 -0.48 41.34
C SER A 565 -29.81 0.45 40.20
N ALA A 566 -29.94 1.75 40.47
CA ALA A 566 -30.25 2.75 39.46
C ALA A 566 -29.10 2.92 38.45
N ALA A 567 -27.85 2.97 38.93
CA ALA A 567 -26.67 3.01 38.06
C ALA A 567 -26.57 1.73 37.20
N LEU A 568 -26.85 0.56 37.77
CA LEU A 568 -26.91 -0.71 37.03
C LEU A 568 -28.00 -0.71 35.95
N ALA A 569 -29.17 -0.13 36.21
CA ALA A 569 -30.24 -0.01 35.22
C ALA A 569 -29.86 0.93 34.07
N ILE A 570 -29.19 2.04 34.36
CA ILE A 570 -28.65 2.96 33.36
C ILE A 570 -27.61 2.23 32.48
N THR A 571 -26.67 1.51 33.08
CA THR A 571 -25.68 0.71 32.34
C THR A 571 -26.33 -0.41 31.51
N ALA A 572 -27.44 -0.99 31.96
CA ALA A 572 -28.17 -2.01 31.21
C ALA A 572 -28.88 -1.42 29.98
N GLU A 573 -29.53 -0.26 30.10
CA GLU A 573 -30.18 0.42 28.98
C GLU A 573 -29.15 0.88 27.92
N GLN A 574 -27.96 1.29 28.35
CA GLN A 574 -26.86 1.68 27.45
C GLN A 574 -26.35 0.53 26.57
N LYS A 575 -26.46 -0.71 27.07
CA LYS A 575 -26.09 -1.95 26.36
C LYS A 575 -27.19 -2.46 25.44
N ARG A 576 -28.34 -1.78 25.36
CA ARG A 576 -29.37 -2.13 24.39
C ARG A 576 -28.86 -1.85 22.98
N THR A 577 -29.04 -2.82 22.09
CA THR A 577 -28.69 -2.67 20.69
C THR A 577 -29.50 -1.54 20.07
N PRO A 578 -28.83 -0.54 19.47
CA PRO A 578 -29.51 0.55 18.81
C PRO A 578 -30.09 0.06 17.48
N GLU A 579 -31.22 0.63 17.10
CA GLU A 579 -31.90 0.41 15.83
C GLU A 579 -31.45 1.47 14.83
N PHE A 580 -30.96 1.05 13.66
CA PHE A 580 -30.67 1.95 12.56
C PHE A 580 -31.97 2.39 11.87
N ILE A 581 -32.17 3.70 11.72
CA ILE A 581 -33.35 4.30 11.10
C ILE A 581 -32.93 5.05 9.84
N GLY A 582 -33.35 4.56 8.68
CA GLY A 582 -33.16 5.29 7.42
C GLY A 582 -33.98 6.57 7.38
N SER A 583 -33.30 7.69 7.26
CA SER A 583 -33.89 9.01 7.34
C SER A 583 -32.94 10.05 6.74
N GLU A 584 -33.40 11.30 6.61
CA GLU A 584 -32.56 12.38 6.12
C GLU A 584 -32.64 13.65 6.97
N VAL A 585 -31.52 14.37 6.98
CA VAL A 585 -31.43 15.73 7.49
C VAL A 585 -30.65 16.59 6.49
N ARG A 586 -31.22 17.75 6.16
CA ARG A 586 -30.64 18.70 5.20
C ARG A 586 -30.60 20.09 5.83
N LEU A 587 -29.40 20.57 6.13
CA LEU A 587 -29.15 21.93 6.59
C LEU A 587 -28.74 22.79 5.40
N ARG A 588 -29.75 23.29 4.69
CA ARG A 588 -29.54 24.16 3.53
C ARG A 588 -29.03 25.52 4.00
N ASP A 589 -27.83 25.85 3.56
CA ASP A 589 -27.23 27.18 3.70
C ASP A 589 -26.53 27.56 2.39
N ASP A 590 -27.22 28.38 1.60
CA ASP A 590 -26.76 28.81 0.27
C ASP A 590 -25.61 29.84 0.36
N THR A 591 -25.23 30.29 1.57
CA THR A 591 -24.05 31.14 1.77
C THR A 591 -22.75 30.34 1.77
N ILE A 592 -22.83 29.02 1.98
CA ILE A 592 -21.69 28.11 1.94
C ILE A 592 -21.46 27.68 0.48
N PRO A 593 -20.26 27.89 -0.09
CA PRO A 593 -19.99 27.65 -1.52
C PRO A 593 -19.92 26.16 -1.90
N THR A 594 -19.88 25.26 -0.93
CA THR A 594 -19.77 23.82 -1.10
C THR A 594 -20.95 23.09 -0.48
N ALA A 595 -21.29 21.93 -1.06
CA ALA A 595 -22.19 20.95 -0.47
C ALA A 595 -21.36 19.85 0.21
N HIS A 596 -21.68 19.55 1.47
CA HIS A 596 -21.10 18.46 2.24
C HIS A 596 -22.18 17.41 2.45
N ILE A 597 -21.97 16.18 1.97
CA ILE A 597 -23.01 15.14 1.88
C ILE A 597 -22.44 13.84 2.43
N ALA A 598 -23.09 13.24 3.42
CA ALA A 598 -22.82 11.89 3.89
C ALA A 598 -24.04 10.99 3.66
N LEU A 599 -23.77 9.80 3.14
CA LEU A 599 -24.74 8.74 2.90
C LEU A 599 -24.24 7.49 3.64
N ALA A 600 -25.09 6.84 4.42
CA ALA A 600 -24.73 5.63 5.14
C ALA A 600 -25.86 4.60 5.17
N VAL A 601 -25.50 3.34 5.23
CA VAL A 601 -26.36 2.22 5.61
C VAL A 601 -25.92 1.69 6.97
N GLU A 602 -26.71 0.80 7.55
CA GLU A 602 -26.29 0.09 8.76
C GLU A 602 -25.02 -0.74 8.47
N GLY A 603 -23.95 -0.40 9.18
CA GLY A 603 -22.69 -1.12 9.19
C GLY A 603 -22.73 -2.35 10.09
N VAL A 604 -21.55 -2.74 10.57
CA VAL A 604 -21.38 -3.94 11.39
C VAL A 604 -20.66 -3.64 12.70
N SER A 605 -20.94 -4.45 13.71
CA SER A 605 -20.26 -4.40 15.01
C SER A 605 -18.79 -4.81 14.89
N TRP A 606 -17.95 -4.36 15.83
CA TRP A 606 -16.58 -4.87 16.03
C TRP A 606 -16.49 -6.39 16.19
N LYS A 607 -17.57 -7.04 16.66
CA LYS A 607 -17.63 -8.47 16.94
C LYS A 607 -18.22 -9.28 15.80
N ASP A 608 -18.72 -8.62 14.76
CA ASP A 608 -19.33 -9.28 13.60
C ASP A 608 -18.25 -9.95 12.75
N ASP A 609 -18.53 -11.15 12.24
CA ASP A 609 -17.63 -11.88 11.34
C ASP A 609 -17.39 -11.09 10.03
N ASP A 610 -18.34 -10.24 9.65
CA ASP A 610 -18.25 -9.36 8.48
C ASP A 610 -17.42 -8.09 8.71
N TYR A 611 -16.89 -7.84 9.91
CA TYR A 611 -16.13 -6.60 10.21
C TYR A 611 -15.03 -6.31 9.18
N PHE A 612 -14.16 -7.29 8.93
CA PHE A 612 -13.09 -7.13 7.93
C PHE A 612 -13.61 -7.14 6.49
N THR A 613 -14.73 -7.82 6.21
CA THR A 613 -15.39 -7.79 4.90
C THR A 613 -15.94 -6.41 4.59
N GLY A 614 -16.54 -5.73 5.58
CA GLY A 614 -17.01 -4.35 5.47
C GLY A 614 -15.87 -3.37 5.19
N LEU A 615 -14.73 -3.52 5.87
CA LEU A 615 -13.52 -2.73 5.61
C LEU A 615 -12.94 -2.97 4.22
N VAL A 616 -12.88 -4.22 3.75
CA VAL A 616 -12.44 -4.52 2.37
C VAL A 616 -13.41 -3.92 1.36
N THR A 617 -14.71 -3.98 1.62
CA THR A 617 -15.75 -3.39 0.76
C THR A 617 -15.62 -1.86 0.70
N GLN A 618 -15.37 -1.20 1.84
CA GLN A 618 -15.07 0.23 1.93
C GLN A 618 -13.79 0.58 1.15
N ALA A 619 -12.73 -0.21 1.27
CA ALA A 619 -11.48 0.01 0.55
C ALA A 619 -11.60 -0.18 -0.99
N ILE A 620 -12.59 -0.93 -1.48
CA ILE A 620 -12.87 -1.02 -2.93
C ILE A 620 -13.40 0.30 -3.47
N VAL A 621 -14.32 0.96 -2.73
CA VAL A 621 -14.80 2.32 -3.05
C VAL A 621 -13.66 3.32 -2.90
N GLY A 622 -12.92 3.21 -1.80
CA GLY A 622 -11.73 4.00 -1.52
C GLY A 622 -12.01 5.48 -1.25
N ASN A 623 -10.94 6.26 -1.31
CA ASN A 623 -10.94 7.71 -1.09
C ASN A 623 -10.36 8.41 -2.31
N TRP A 624 -10.80 9.63 -2.57
CA TRP A 624 -10.34 10.45 -3.68
C TRP A 624 -10.41 11.93 -3.31
N ASP A 625 -9.41 12.70 -3.72
CA ASP A 625 -9.35 14.15 -3.49
C ASP A 625 -8.67 14.79 -4.70
N ARG A 626 -9.31 15.78 -5.33
CA ARG A 626 -8.77 16.47 -6.51
C ARG A 626 -7.35 17.03 -6.30
N ALA A 627 -6.95 17.31 -5.06
CA ALA A 627 -5.64 17.86 -4.73
C ALA A 627 -4.52 16.81 -4.77
N MET A 628 -4.83 15.51 -4.77
CA MET A 628 -3.81 14.47 -4.82
C MET A 628 -3.25 14.33 -6.25
N GLY A 629 -1.92 14.39 -6.40
CA GLY A 629 -1.26 14.34 -7.71
C GLY A 629 -1.49 13.06 -8.51
N ASN A 630 -1.95 11.98 -7.86
CA ASN A 630 -2.30 10.71 -8.50
C ASN A 630 -3.82 10.50 -8.69
N SER A 631 -4.65 11.51 -8.39
CA SER A 631 -6.12 11.41 -8.49
C SER A 631 -6.67 10.93 -9.83
N PRO A 632 -6.10 11.33 -10.99
CA PRO A 632 -6.56 10.82 -12.29
C PRO A 632 -6.33 9.32 -12.49
N TYR A 633 -5.45 8.71 -11.69
CA TYR A 633 -4.98 7.34 -11.87
C TYR A 633 -5.41 6.40 -10.73
N LEU A 634 -6.29 6.86 -9.84
CA LEU A 634 -6.82 6.03 -8.75
C LEU A 634 -7.68 4.89 -9.31
N GLY A 635 -7.46 3.68 -8.77
CA GLY A 635 -8.06 2.45 -9.29
C GLY A 635 -9.53 2.22 -8.92
N SER A 636 -10.14 3.10 -8.12
CA SER A 636 -11.58 3.04 -7.81
C SER A 636 -12.40 3.45 -9.02
N LYS A 637 -13.53 2.78 -9.25
CA LYS A 637 -14.39 3.13 -10.38
C LYS A 637 -15.10 4.46 -10.15
N LEU A 638 -15.46 4.76 -8.91
CA LEU A 638 -16.07 6.05 -8.56
C LEU A 638 -15.10 7.20 -8.81
N SER A 639 -13.82 7.06 -8.43
CA SER A 639 -12.80 8.11 -8.66
C SER A 639 -12.67 8.49 -10.13
N SER A 640 -12.68 7.51 -11.04
CA SER A 640 -12.58 7.79 -12.48
C SER A 640 -13.79 8.57 -13.02
N HIS A 641 -15.00 8.35 -12.49
CA HIS A 641 -16.18 9.11 -12.90
C HIS A 641 -16.15 10.52 -12.31
N VAL A 642 -15.79 10.65 -11.03
CA VAL A 642 -15.72 11.94 -10.33
C VAL A 642 -14.67 12.86 -10.98
N GLU A 643 -13.47 12.36 -11.24
CA GLU A 643 -12.39 13.13 -11.91
C GLU A 643 -12.81 13.55 -13.32
N LYS A 644 -13.29 12.61 -14.15
CA LYS A 644 -13.59 12.87 -15.57
C LYS A 644 -14.65 13.94 -15.76
N HIS A 645 -15.62 14.00 -14.85
CA HIS A 645 -16.78 14.90 -14.94
C HIS A 645 -16.70 16.08 -13.96
N GLY A 646 -15.67 16.16 -13.12
CA GLY A 646 -15.52 17.23 -12.12
C GLY A 646 -16.69 17.28 -11.13
N LEU A 647 -17.14 16.12 -10.63
CA LEU A 647 -18.38 16.03 -9.84
C LEU A 647 -18.20 16.40 -8.36
N ALA A 648 -17.02 16.21 -7.80
CA ALA A 648 -16.71 16.47 -6.40
C ALA A 648 -15.31 17.05 -6.24
N ASN A 649 -15.07 17.70 -5.10
CA ASN A 649 -13.76 18.11 -4.62
C ASN A 649 -13.03 16.92 -3.98
N SER A 650 -13.76 16.15 -3.18
CA SER A 650 -13.28 14.93 -2.54
C SER A 650 -14.42 13.98 -2.20
N PHE A 651 -14.10 12.70 -2.02
CA PHE A 651 -14.94 11.75 -1.32
C PHE A 651 -14.11 10.79 -0.46
N MET A 652 -14.70 10.34 0.62
CA MET A 652 -14.15 9.36 1.55
C MET A 652 -15.20 8.30 1.86
N SER A 653 -14.90 7.04 1.54
CA SER A 653 -15.74 5.95 2.04
C SER A 653 -15.33 5.62 3.48
N PHE A 654 -16.30 5.39 4.35
CA PHE A 654 -16.07 5.11 5.77
C PHE A 654 -16.80 3.84 6.21
N SER A 655 -16.25 3.20 7.24
CA SER A 655 -16.82 2.04 7.91
C SER A 655 -16.56 2.20 9.41
N THR A 656 -17.52 2.82 10.09
CA THR A 656 -17.45 3.08 11.53
C THR A 656 -18.18 1.94 12.26
N SER A 657 -17.47 1.23 13.12
CA SER A 657 -18.06 0.15 13.92
C SER A 657 -18.22 0.58 15.38
N TYR A 658 -19.28 0.08 16.00
CA TYR A 658 -19.57 0.19 17.42
C TYR A 658 -19.68 -1.20 18.04
N SER A 659 -19.86 -1.27 19.35
CA SER A 659 -19.93 -2.54 20.09
C SER A 659 -21.00 -3.51 19.57
N ASP A 660 -22.09 -3.02 18.97
CA ASP A 660 -23.25 -3.81 18.54
C ASP A 660 -23.90 -3.38 17.20
N THR A 661 -23.47 -2.27 16.60
CA THR A 661 -23.93 -1.78 15.27
C THR A 661 -22.77 -1.05 14.56
N GLY A 662 -23.03 -0.39 13.44
CA GLY A 662 -22.08 0.52 12.80
C GLY A 662 -22.72 1.38 11.72
N LEU A 663 -21.92 2.24 11.10
CA LEU A 663 -22.28 2.98 9.89
C LEU A 663 -21.28 2.63 8.79
N TRP A 664 -21.80 2.26 7.62
CA TRP A 664 -20.99 2.05 6.42
C TRP A 664 -21.47 3.00 5.34
N GLY A 665 -20.57 3.79 4.76
CA GLY A 665 -21.01 4.91 3.95
C GLY A 665 -19.95 5.62 3.13
N ILE A 666 -20.36 6.77 2.60
CA ILE A 666 -19.52 7.69 1.83
C ILE A 666 -19.83 9.12 2.22
N TYR A 667 -18.76 9.89 2.44
CA TYR A 667 -18.80 11.33 2.63
C TYR A 667 -18.23 12.00 1.38
N MET A 668 -18.88 13.05 0.88
CA MET A 668 -18.55 13.72 -0.37
C MET A 668 -18.63 15.23 -0.18
N VAL A 669 -17.69 15.95 -0.78
CA VAL A 669 -17.68 17.42 -0.80
C VAL A 669 -17.67 17.89 -2.23
N SER A 670 -18.56 18.81 -2.61
CA SER A 670 -18.61 19.34 -3.98
C SER A 670 -18.94 20.83 -4.04
N GLU A 671 -18.19 21.56 -4.85
CA GLU A 671 -18.49 22.94 -5.30
C GLU A 671 -19.34 22.96 -6.58
N ASN A 672 -19.55 21.81 -7.24
CA ASN A 672 -20.36 21.69 -8.45
C ASN A 672 -21.84 21.50 -8.11
N LEU A 673 -22.45 22.59 -7.65
CA LEU A 673 -23.82 22.60 -7.10
C LEU A 673 -24.90 22.17 -8.12
N THR A 674 -24.63 22.28 -9.41
CA THR A 674 -25.55 21.92 -10.50
C THR A 674 -25.60 20.44 -10.84
N GLN A 675 -24.64 19.64 -10.36
CA GLN A 675 -24.49 18.20 -10.68
C GLN A 675 -24.37 17.35 -9.40
N LEU A 676 -24.96 17.81 -8.29
CA LEU A 676 -25.02 17.04 -7.04
C LEU A 676 -25.88 15.78 -7.19
N ASP A 677 -26.87 15.82 -8.09
CA ASP A 677 -27.69 14.69 -8.46
C ASP A 677 -26.89 13.60 -9.17
N ASP A 678 -26.06 13.98 -10.15
CA ASP A 678 -25.13 13.08 -10.84
C ASP A 678 -24.12 12.49 -9.86
N LEU A 679 -23.52 13.29 -8.98
CA LEU A 679 -22.59 12.82 -7.95
C LEU A 679 -23.24 11.73 -7.09
N THR A 680 -24.45 11.99 -6.58
CA THR A 680 -25.20 11.05 -5.75
C THR A 680 -25.58 9.80 -6.52
N HIS A 681 -26.01 9.95 -7.77
CA HIS A 681 -26.35 8.83 -8.65
C HIS A 681 -25.15 7.92 -8.92
N PHE A 682 -23.96 8.48 -9.20
CA PHE A 682 -22.76 7.68 -9.45
C PHE A 682 -22.24 7.01 -8.18
N ALA A 683 -22.37 7.65 -7.01
CA ALA A 683 -22.07 7.01 -5.73
C ALA A 683 -22.98 5.80 -5.46
N MET A 684 -24.31 5.98 -5.60
CA MET A 684 -25.28 4.89 -5.42
C MET A 684 -25.15 3.80 -6.50
N ARG A 685 -24.76 4.18 -7.72
CA ARG A 685 -24.43 3.24 -8.79
C ARG A 685 -23.26 2.34 -8.42
N GLU A 686 -22.24 2.91 -7.79
CA GLU A 686 -21.08 2.13 -7.34
C GLU A 686 -21.48 1.17 -6.22
N TRP A 687 -22.31 1.61 -5.27
CA TRP A 687 -22.86 0.75 -4.21
C TRP A 687 -23.69 -0.41 -4.78
N SER A 688 -24.60 -0.12 -5.71
CA SER A 688 -25.36 -1.14 -6.44
C SER A 688 -24.44 -2.13 -7.16
N ARG A 689 -23.35 -1.64 -7.79
CA ARG A 689 -22.39 -2.49 -8.50
C ARG A 689 -21.69 -3.48 -7.57
N LEU A 690 -21.35 -3.07 -6.35
CA LEU A 690 -20.71 -3.95 -5.35
C LEU A 690 -21.55 -5.19 -5.05
N CYS A 691 -22.86 -5.14 -5.24
CA CYS A 691 -23.77 -6.26 -5.00
C CYS A 691 -23.68 -7.36 -6.08
N PHE A 692 -23.25 -7.04 -7.30
CA PHE A 692 -23.31 -8.00 -8.43
C PHE A 692 -22.01 -8.17 -9.21
N ASN A 693 -21.14 -7.16 -9.21
CA ASN A 693 -20.02 -7.11 -10.14
C ASN A 693 -18.78 -6.55 -9.46
N VAL A 694 -18.15 -7.39 -8.66
CA VAL A 694 -16.84 -7.13 -8.05
C VAL A 694 -15.82 -8.09 -8.65
N THR A 695 -14.69 -7.55 -9.11
CA THR A 695 -13.63 -8.38 -9.69
C THR A 695 -12.61 -8.82 -8.62
N PRO A 696 -11.98 -10.00 -8.77
CA PRO A 696 -10.92 -10.45 -7.85
C PRO A 696 -9.75 -9.45 -7.75
N ALA A 697 -9.45 -8.74 -8.83
CA ALA A 697 -8.38 -7.73 -8.85
C ALA A 697 -8.70 -6.52 -7.97
N GLU A 698 -9.95 -6.06 -7.94
CA GLU A 698 -10.39 -4.97 -7.05
C GLU A 698 -10.27 -5.37 -5.59
N VAL A 699 -10.72 -6.59 -5.25
CA VAL A 699 -10.64 -7.14 -3.89
C VAL A 699 -9.20 -7.26 -3.44
N GLU A 700 -8.31 -7.79 -4.27
CA GLU A 700 -6.91 -8.01 -3.89
C GLU A 700 -6.13 -6.70 -3.76
N ARG A 701 -6.49 -5.67 -4.54
CA ARG A 701 -6.01 -4.31 -4.34
C ARG A 701 -6.51 -3.73 -3.02
N ALA A 702 -7.81 -3.84 -2.73
CA ALA A 702 -8.42 -3.35 -1.50
C ALA A 702 -7.82 -4.02 -0.25
N LYS A 703 -7.66 -5.35 -0.27
CA LYS A 703 -6.94 -6.10 0.76
C LYS A 703 -5.52 -5.59 0.95
N SER A 704 -4.79 -5.35 -0.15
CA SER A 704 -3.41 -4.85 -0.09
C SER A 704 -3.35 -3.45 0.53
N GLN A 705 -4.27 -2.57 0.17
CA GLN A 705 -4.39 -1.23 0.75
C GLN A 705 -4.75 -1.29 2.24
N LEU A 706 -5.74 -2.11 2.61
CA LEU A 706 -6.17 -2.28 4.00
C LEU A 706 -5.05 -2.86 4.88
N LYS A 707 -4.38 -3.92 4.41
CA LYS A 707 -3.22 -4.51 5.08
C LYS A 707 -2.11 -3.49 5.29
N ALA A 708 -1.77 -2.73 4.26
CA ALA A 708 -0.76 -1.67 4.36
C ALA A 708 -1.19 -0.58 5.35
N SER A 709 -2.45 -0.13 5.28
CA SER A 709 -2.99 0.88 6.19
C SER A 709 -2.91 0.45 7.64
N ILE A 710 -3.29 -0.80 7.96
CA ILE A 710 -3.26 -1.32 9.33
C ILE A 710 -1.82 -1.39 9.86
N LEU A 711 -0.87 -1.90 9.09
CA LEU A 711 0.52 -1.94 9.55
C LEU A 711 1.14 -0.57 9.72
N LEU A 712 0.92 0.33 8.76
CA LEU A 712 1.43 1.69 8.83
C LEU A 712 0.81 2.48 9.99
N SER A 713 -0.45 2.17 10.35
CA SER A 713 -1.08 2.76 11.53
C SER A 713 -0.53 2.24 12.85
N LEU A 714 0.19 1.11 12.88
CA LEU A 714 0.78 0.55 14.10
C LEU A 714 2.20 1.06 14.37
N ASP A 715 2.66 2.10 13.66
CA ASP A 715 3.98 2.67 13.89
C ASP A 715 4.02 3.55 15.15
N GLY A 716 4.91 3.20 16.08
CA GLY A 716 5.11 3.90 17.35
C GLY A 716 4.31 3.33 18.54
N THR A 717 4.84 3.55 19.75
CA THR A 717 4.27 2.97 20.99
C THR A 717 2.85 3.45 21.30
N THR A 718 2.52 4.70 20.96
CA THR A 718 1.17 5.26 21.20
C THR A 718 0.13 4.60 20.32
N ALA A 719 0.43 4.37 19.04
CA ALA A 719 -0.49 3.73 18.13
C ALA A 719 -0.70 2.24 18.47
N VAL A 720 0.36 1.55 18.90
CA VAL A 720 0.25 0.19 19.43
C VAL A 720 -0.59 0.13 20.71
N ALA A 721 -0.40 1.06 21.66
CA ALA A 721 -1.20 1.13 22.88
C ALA A 721 -2.68 1.39 22.57
N GLU A 722 -2.97 2.29 21.62
CA GLU A 722 -4.33 2.59 21.18
C GLU A 722 -5.01 1.37 20.54
N ASP A 723 -4.30 0.67 19.66
CA ASP A 723 -4.80 -0.55 19.06
C ASP A 723 -5.10 -1.65 20.10
N ILE A 724 -4.20 -1.86 21.06
CA ILE A 724 -4.42 -2.82 22.16
C ILE A 724 -5.65 -2.44 22.98
N GLY A 725 -5.72 -1.18 23.43
CA GLY A 725 -6.80 -0.69 24.29
C GLY A 725 -8.16 -0.79 23.62
N ARG A 726 -8.27 -0.28 22.39
CA ARG A 726 -9.51 -0.33 21.61
C ARG A 726 -9.98 -1.76 21.35
N GLN A 727 -9.07 -2.68 20.98
CA GLN A 727 -9.48 -4.06 20.69
C GLN A 727 -9.88 -4.84 21.95
N ILE A 728 -9.16 -4.68 23.05
CA ILE A 728 -9.45 -5.41 24.30
C ILE A 728 -10.74 -4.90 24.93
N ILE A 729 -10.97 -3.59 24.92
CA ILE A 729 -12.19 -3.04 25.53
C ILE A 729 -13.45 -3.44 24.75
N THR A 730 -13.36 -3.50 23.43
CA THR A 730 -14.49 -3.85 22.56
C THR A 730 -14.71 -5.37 22.47
N THR A 731 -13.65 -6.14 22.21
CA THR A 731 -13.75 -7.58 21.89
C THR A 731 -13.23 -8.51 22.99
N GLY A 732 -12.57 -7.99 24.02
CA GLY A 732 -11.94 -8.76 25.10
C GLY A 732 -10.60 -9.40 24.73
N ARG A 733 -10.15 -9.26 23.48
CA ARG A 733 -8.86 -9.77 23.01
C ARG A 733 -8.26 -8.85 21.95
N ARG A 734 -6.96 -8.99 21.71
CA ARG A 734 -6.30 -8.33 20.57
C ARG A 734 -6.01 -9.37 19.49
N LEU A 735 -6.44 -9.08 18.27
CA LEU A 735 -5.99 -9.76 17.06
C LEU A 735 -4.62 -9.24 16.69
N THR A 736 -3.64 -10.13 16.55
CA THR A 736 -2.32 -9.74 16.08
C THR A 736 -2.38 -9.32 14.61
N PRO A 737 -1.41 -8.52 14.12
CA PRO A 737 -1.32 -8.22 12.69
C PRO A 737 -1.36 -9.50 11.84
N GLU A 738 -0.70 -10.57 12.26
CA GLU A 738 -0.73 -11.85 11.54
C GLU A 738 -2.14 -12.47 11.47
N ASP A 739 -2.91 -12.40 12.56
CA ASP A 739 -4.30 -12.89 12.57
C ASP A 739 -5.21 -12.06 11.66
N ILE A 740 -5.04 -10.73 11.69
CA ILE A 740 -5.73 -9.80 10.80
C ILE A 740 -5.38 -10.10 9.35
N GLU A 741 -4.09 -10.33 9.06
CA GLU A 741 -3.62 -10.66 7.72
C GLU A 741 -4.27 -11.94 7.17
N ARG A 742 -4.33 -12.96 8.03
CA ARG A 742 -4.92 -14.26 7.72
C ARG A 742 -6.41 -14.11 7.43
N THR A 743 -7.11 -13.35 8.26
CA THR A 743 -8.55 -13.07 8.11
C THR A 743 -8.84 -12.31 6.82
N ILE A 744 -8.14 -11.19 6.59
CA ILE A 744 -8.27 -10.39 5.36
C ILE A 744 -7.88 -11.22 4.12
N GLY A 745 -6.87 -12.09 4.24
CA GLY A 745 -6.40 -12.94 3.16
C GLY A 745 -7.42 -13.96 2.66
N GLN A 746 -8.38 -14.34 3.50
CA GLN A 746 -9.42 -15.33 3.19
C GLN A 746 -10.63 -14.74 2.44
N ILE A 747 -10.90 -13.44 2.58
CA ILE A 747 -12.06 -12.77 1.97
C ILE A 747 -12.03 -12.92 0.44
N THR A 748 -13.14 -13.23 -0.20
CA THR A 748 -13.23 -13.38 -1.66
C THR A 748 -14.14 -12.31 -2.26
N GLU A 749 -14.14 -12.18 -3.58
CA GLU A 749 -15.11 -11.34 -4.30
C GLU A 749 -16.55 -11.75 -4.02
N LYS A 750 -16.80 -13.04 -3.76
CA LYS A 750 -18.11 -13.53 -3.38
C LYS A 750 -18.50 -13.02 -1.99
N ASP A 751 -17.60 -13.08 -1.02
CA ASP A 751 -17.89 -12.60 0.35
C ASP A 751 -18.22 -11.09 0.35
N VAL A 752 -17.50 -10.30 -0.47
CA VAL A 752 -17.80 -8.87 -0.67
C VAL A 752 -19.19 -8.67 -1.30
N MET A 753 -19.54 -9.42 -2.34
CA MET A 753 -20.86 -9.33 -2.97
C MET A 753 -21.97 -9.78 -2.03
N ASP A 754 -21.76 -10.84 -1.24
CA ASP A 754 -22.70 -11.35 -0.25
C ASP A 754 -22.88 -10.36 0.93
N PHE A 755 -21.83 -9.65 1.33
CA PHE A 755 -21.90 -8.55 2.28
C PHE A 755 -22.72 -7.38 1.71
N ALA A 756 -22.39 -6.93 0.51
CA ALA A 756 -23.09 -5.84 -0.16
C ALA A 756 -24.58 -6.17 -0.38
N MET A 757 -24.90 -7.41 -0.74
CA MET A 757 -26.28 -7.88 -0.86
C MET A 757 -27.08 -7.84 0.44
N ARG A 758 -26.44 -8.04 1.59
CA ARG A 758 -27.12 -8.01 2.89
C ARG A 758 -27.20 -6.62 3.50
N ARG A 759 -26.16 -5.80 3.32
CA ARG A 759 -26.00 -4.51 4.01
C ARG A 759 -26.24 -3.28 3.14
N ILE A 760 -26.22 -3.42 1.81
CA ILE A 760 -26.36 -2.29 0.87
C ILE A 760 -27.60 -2.45 -0.01
N TRP A 761 -27.79 -3.64 -0.58
CA TRP A 761 -28.90 -3.89 -1.51
C TRP A 761 -30.26 -3.77 -0.84
N ASP A 762 -31.12 -2.92 -1.41
CA ASP A 762 -32.47 -2.64 -0.93
C ASP A 762 -32.56 -2.30 0.57
N GLN A 763 -31.48 -1.72 1.13
CA GLN A 763 -31.46 -1.22 2.50
C GLN A 763 -31.89 0.24 2.54
N ASP A 764 -32.42 0.62 3.71
CA ASP A 764 -32.71 2.00 4.05
C ASP A 764 -31.40 2.78 4.28
N VAL A 765 -31.39 4.07 3.93
CA VAL A 765 -30.19 4.91 3.93
C VAL A 765 -30.37 6.04 4.93
N ALA A 766 -29.33 6.41 5.66
CA ALA A 766 -29.24 7.65 6.41
C ALA A 766 -28.52 8.71 5.58
N VAL A 767 -29.11 9.89 5.43
CA VAL A 767 -28.57 11.00 4.63
C VAL A 767 -28.38 12.22 5.52
N SER A 768 -27.18 12.79 5.52
CA SER A 768 -26.86 14.05 6.19
C SER A 768 -26.22 14.99 5.18
N ALA A 769 -26.77 16.19 5.01
CA ALA A 769 -26.25 17.15 4.05
C ALA A 769 -26.26 18.59 4.60
N VAL A 770 -25.16 19.31 4.43
CA VAL A 770 -24.97 20.68 4.93
C VAL A 770 -24.40 21.58 3.82
N GLY A 771 -24.88 22.82 3.76
CA GLY A 771 -24.46 23.84 2.79
C GLY A 771 -25.41 23.98 1.61
N SER A 772 -24.87 24.27 0.42
CA SER A 772 -25.66 24.48 -0.81
C SER A 772 -26.17 23.16 -1.42
N VAL A 773 -27.17 22.54 -0.78
CA VAL A 773 -27.62 21.16 -1.08
C VAL A 773 -28.90 21.07 -1.92
N GLU A 774 -29.30 22.15 -2.59
CA GLU A 774 -30.53 22.19 -3.40
C GLU A 774 -30.55 21.17 -4.56
N GLY A 775 -29.38 20.90 -5.16
CA GLY A 775 -29.24 19.92 -6.24
C GLY A 775 -29.25 18.45 -5.79
N LEU A 776 -29.33 18.17 -4.48
CA LEU A 776 -29.30 16.80 -3.96
C LEU A 776 -30.62 16.06 -4.23
N LEU A 777 -30.53 14.85 -4.80
CA LEU A 777 -31.68 13.95 -5.04
C LEU A 777 -32.55 13.78 -3.79
N ASP A 778 -33.87 13.65 -3.95
CA ASP A 778 -34.77 13.39 -2.83
C ASP A 778 -34.50 12.01 -2.19
N TYR A 779 -34.93 11.84 -0.93
CA TYR A 779 -34.72 10.58 -0.22
C TYR A 779 -35.27 9.37 -0.99
N ASN A 780 -36.45 9.50 -1.57
CA ASN A 780 -37.10 8.41 -2.31
C ASN A 780 -36.26 7.97 -3.51
N ARG A 781 -35.61 8.91 -4.22
CA ARG A 781 -34.73 8.57 -5.35
C ARG A 781 -33.44 7.94 -4.87
N ILE A 782 -32.83 8.45 -3.80
CA ILE A 782 -31.62 7.85 -3.21
C ILE A 782 -31.93 6.41 -2.75
N ARG A 783 -33.05 6.21 -2.06
CA ARG A 783 -33.52 4.90 -1.60
C ARG A 783 -33.87 3.97 -2.75
N ALA A 784 -34.44 4.48 -3.85
CA ALA A 784 -34.70 3.69 -5.04
C ALA A 784 -33.40 3.26 -5.74
N ASP A 785 -32.34 4.07 -5.68
CA ASP A 785 -31.05 3.72 -6.29
C ASP A 785 -30.26 2.66 -5.49
N THR A 786 -30.72 2.24 -4.30
CA THR A 786 -30.18 1.07 -3.58
C THR A 786 -30.67 -0.27 -4.13
N SER A 787 -31.71 -0.27 -4.97
CA SER A 787 -32.19 -1.46 -5.68
C SER A 787 -32.49 -1.16 -7.16
N ARG A 788 -31.74 -1.77 -8.06
CA ARG A 788 -31.89 -1.58 -9.51
C ARG A 788 -32.65 -2.72 -10.17
N ASN A 789 -33.71 -2.40 -10.89
CA ASN A 789 -34.35 -3.33 -11.80
C ASN A 789 -33.48 -3.47 -13.06
N THR A 790 -32.58 -4.46 -13.09
CA THR A 790 -31.87 -4.84 -14.31
C THR A 790 -32.84 -5.55 -15.24
N LEU A 791 -33.26 -4.87 -16.32
CA LEU A 791 -33.76 -5.52 -17.54
C LEU A 791 -32.62 -5.65 -18.55
#